data_AF-A0A498ABE2-F1
#
_entry.id   AF-A0A498ABE2-F1
#
_cell.length_a   1.000
_cell.length_b   1.000
_cell.length_c   1.000
_cell.angle_alpha   90.00
_cell.angle_beta   90.00
_cell.angle_gamma   90.00
#
_symmetry.space_group_name_H-M   'P 1'
#
loop_
_entity.id
_entity.type
_entity.pdbx_description
1 polymer ?
#
loop_
_entity_poly.entity_id
_entity_poly.type
_entity_poly.pdbx_seq_one_letter_code
_entity_poly.pdbx_strand_id
1 'polypeptide(L)'
;MSPRIHLPSGLVTFVFTDIEGSTRLAQLLGPDYPPVLREHRRLLRRTIAATEGAELLTEGDSFFLAFDDATAALTACLTAQRALASHEWPTADAVPRVRMGLHTGWAEPRDGEYVSPEVHRAARVAAAAHGGQVLCSAAAARHAEPLPPDASLIDLGLHRLRGFDDRERLYQLVAPGLERQFPRPRTADATAHNLPTPVTSFVGRHAERAELKRLVEAHRLVTVLGAGGAGKTRLAVELAVDLVESHPDGVWFVDVAAVTDPGLVAFEVAAVLGLRPEPGRPMVDTLVEYAAARRMLVLLDTCDAQPAASADVISRLLAGGVGVRVLATSRESFGLPGEVVWRIPSLSVDPPTEGAESDAVALLLDRTAAARGGRPPDPGESADLRRVVRRLDGLPLAIELAAARLRVLSVGQLAERLDDVLGTLDAGREDPDLPVEPDRPGDRQDTVDLVAAAVGMVPPSPAVRAVQRSATERHLTMQATVTWSYRTLGPRAARLLRWLAVFAGPVDLATVEWLLGDDPLDPLSVLVDKSMVLAEPHASGSTYRMLDPIRAYAARRLVEAGEERSARDRHVAWSTHALERAHLGPDGRPVTLSLYALDPLAGELRAALRWCATGGSARAGLRLAGGLDQWWRERGLAREGRLWLFRLYGRIAETGERIPEAELAAAYHMHSLHAGADGEFGEELRYSQRAEAAARQAGDAGLLARVLAGRAAPLVDMGQFAEAERICREVIDWASGQEVLGDALFGVFSLAELLWRRGALDEAAELLGAARPVEAARPVERGRRSVDMLLGMVALARGDLVAAHEHLQVALRSRMSHGFHGRACDTLNAMAVRCAVGGDGLTAARLFGAAGATRASMRCAPGIYGGYWAQRQGELRRELGDATFDDAYGEGTELGLEEAAALALAVEHPDLAVGSARFGAAPARVAPRQPVASDRRRHHTGHA
;
A
#
# COMPACT_ATOMS: atom_id res chain seq x y z
N MET A 1 -28.60 5.96 56.12
CA MET A 1 -29.50 6.17 54.97
C MET A 1 -28.77 7.07 54.00
N SER A 2 -28.24 6.51 52.92
CA SER A 2 -27.59 7.29 51.87
C SER A 2 -28.60 8.28 51.27
N PRO A 3 -28.21 9.52 50.95
CA PRO A 3 -29.12 10.47 50.32
C PRO A 3 -29.71 9.82 49.07
N ARG A 4 -31.04 9.76 48.96
CA ARG A 4 -31.73 9.27 47.76
C ARG A 4 -31.32 10.21 46.62
N ILE A 5 -30.49 9.71 45.70
CA ILE A 5 -30.17 10.42 44.45
C ILE A 5 -31.51 10.61 43.74
N HIS A 6 -31.90 11.87 43.53
CA HIS A 6 -33.10 12.18 42.77
C HIS A 6 -32.79 11.88 41.30
N LEU A 7 -33.42 10.85 40.75
CA LEU A 7 -33.25 10.46 39.36
C LEU A 7 -34.28 11.19 38.50
N PRO A 8 -33.88 11.78 37.35
CA PRO A 8 -34.79 12.44 36.43
C PRO A 8 -35.87 11.46 35.89
N SER A 9 -37.04 11.96 35.50
CA SER A 9 -38.13 11.09 34.99
C SER A 9 -38.90 11.81 33.90
N GLY A 10 -39.33 11.06 32.89
CA GLY A 10 -39.96 11.62 31.69
C GLY A 10 -38.97 11.68 30.55
N LEU A 11 -38.75 12.86 29.96
CA LEU A 11 -37.75 13.01 28.91
C LEU A 11 -36.37 13.23 29.56
N VAL A 12 -35.50 12.23 29.45
CA VAL A 12 -34.19 12.22 30.14
C VAL A 12 -33.07 12.20 29.10
N THR A 13 -32.04 13.01 29.32
CA THR A 13 -30.80 12.98 28.53
C THR A 13 -29.74 12.14 29.23
N PHE A 14 -29.40 11.01 28.63
CA PHE A 14 -28.35 10.11 29.10
C PHE A 14 -27.01 10.46 28.47
N VAL A 15 -25.94 10.45 29.27
CA VAL A 15 -24.57 10.68 28.82
C VAL A 15 -23.70 9.51 29.24
N PHE A 16 -22.94 8.98 28.29
CA PHE A 16 -21.88 8.01 28.54
C PHE A 16 -20.53 8.59 28.15
N THR A 17 -19.52 8.33 28.97
CA THR A 17 -18.13 8.74 28.70
C THR A 17 -17.17 7.61 29.04
N ASP A 18 -16.07 7.49 28.32
CA ASP A 18 -14.92 6.61 28.64
C ASP A 18 -13.63 7.16 28.01
N ILE A 19 -12.46 6.71 28.48
CA ILE A 19 -11.16 7.07 27.90
C ILE A 19 -10.87 6.12 26.74
N GLU A 20 -10.70 6.67 25.55
CA GLU A 20 -10.27 5.91 24.39
C GLU A 20 -8.87 5.30 24.64
N GLY A 21 -8.79 3.97 24.56
CA GLY A 21 -7.53 3.25 24.79
C GLY A 21 -7.07 3.23 26.25
N SER A 22 -8.01 3.29 27.22
CA SER A 22 -7.71 3.29 28.66
C SER A 22 -6.76 2.17 29.11
N THR A 23 -6.86 0.96 28.53
CA THR A 23 -5.94 -0.16 28.79
C THR A 23 -4.51 0.14 28.34
N ARG A 24 -4.34 0.76 27.16
CA ARG A 24 -3.04 1.17 26.65
C ARG A 24 -2.46 2.28 27.53
N LEU A 25 -3.28 3.25 27.94
CA LEU A 25 -2.87 4.32 28.85
C LEU A 25 -2.45 3.76 30.22
N ALA A 26 -3.16 2.76 30.74
CA ALA A 26 -2.80 2.08 31.99
C ALA A 26 -1.50 1.28 31.87
N GLN A 27 -1.26 0.61 30.73
CA GLN A 27 0.00 -0.09 30.46
C GLN A 27 1.18 0.86 30.31
N LEU A 28 0.97 1.99 29.63
CA LEU A 28 1.98 3.03 29.42
C LEU A 28 2.44 3.66 30.74
N LEU A 29 1.48 4.00 31.61
CA LEU A 29 1.77 4.71 32.86
C LEU A 29 2.07 3.78 34.04
N GLY A 30 1.68 2.51 33.96
CA GLY A 30 1.89 1.51 35.02
C GLY A 30 1.45 2.03 36.40
N PRO A 31 2.37 2.16 37.38
CA PRO A 31 2.05 2.65 38.72
C PRO A 31 1.56 4.12 38.77
N ASP A 32 1.80 4.91 37.72
CA ASP A 32 1.40 6.32 37.62
C ASP A 32 -0.02 6.51 37.03
N TYR A 33 -0.68 5.43 36.60
CA TYR A 33 -2.05 5.48 36.09
C TYR A 33 -3.11 5.84 37.15
N PRO A 34 -3.09 5.28 38.40
CA PRO A 34 -4.11 5.61 39.40
C PRO A 34 -4.20 7.10 39.79
N PRO A 35 -3.10 7.88 39.88
CA PRO A 35 -3.16 9.34 39.96
C PRO A 35 -3.90 10.00 38.80
N VAL A 36 -3.58 9.64 37.55
CA VAL A 36 -4.23 10.19 36.33
C VAL A 36 -5.72 9.88 36.31
N LEU A 37 -6.09 8.63 36.62
CA LEU A 37 -7.48 8.21 36.69
C LEU A 37 -8.25 8.94 37.82
N ARG A 38 -7.61 9.20 38.96
CA ARG A 38 -8.21 9.99 40.05
C ARG A 38 -8.49 11.42 39.61
N GLU A 39 -7.55 12.03 38.90
CA GLU A 39 -7.66 13.41 38.46
C GLU A 39 -8.68 13.57 37.33
N HIS A 40 -8.71 12.65 36.36
CA HIS A 40 -9.79 12.52 35.36
C HIS A 40 -11.17 12.49 36.04
N ARG A 41 -11.36 11.58 36.99
CA ARG A 41 -12.63 11.46 37.74
C ARG A 41 -12.95 12.74 38.52
N ARG A 42 -11.96 13.43 39.08
CA ARG A 42 -12.14 14.69 39.82
C ARG A 42 -12.65 15.79 38.89
N LEU A 43 -12.09 15.90 37.69
CA LEU A 43 -12.50 16.89 36.68
C LEU A 43 -13.92 16.64 36.20
N LEU A 44 -14.26 15.40 35.83
CA LEU A 44 -15.61 15.05 35.38
C LEU A 44 -16.66 15.28 36.49
N ARG A 45 -16.40 14.86 37.73
CA ARG A 45 -17.35 15.10 38.83
C ARG A 45 -17.58 16.57 39.12
N ARG A 46 -16.54 17.40 38.98
CA ARG A 46 -16.68 18.86 39.16
C ARG A 46 -17.61 19.45 38.09
N THR A 47 -17.53 19.01 36.84
CA THR A 47 -18.37 19.54 35.76
C THR A 47 -19.80 19.02 35.85
N ILE A 48 -19.99 17.77 36.27
CA ILE A 48 -21.31 17.18 36.53
C ILE A 48 -22.04 17.94 37.65
N ALA A 49 -21.37 18.19 38.78
CA ALA A 49 -21.95 18.90 39.91
C ALA A 49 -22.35 20.35 39.57
N ALA A 50 -21.64 20.99 38.64
CA ALA A 50 -21.93 22.36 38.19
C ALA A 50 -23.13 22.46 37.22
N THR A 51 -23.62 21.34 36.71
CA THR A 51 -24.69 21.26 35.70
C THR A 51 -25.88 20.43 36.17
N GLU A 52 -25.97 20.18 37.48
CA GLU A 52 -27.06 19.42 38.13
C GLU A 52 -27.27 18.00 37.56
N GLY A 53 -26.24 17.39 36.98
CA GLY A 53 -26.30 16.02 36.47
C GLY A 53 -26.27 14.96 37.58
N ALA A 54 -27.06 13.90 37.41
CA ALA A 54 -27.04 12.74 38.31
C ALA A 54 -26.02 11.69 37.83
N GLU A 55 -25.01 11.38 38.66
CA GLU A 55 -24.07 10.26 38.43
C GLU A 55 -24.75 8.95 38.86
N LEU A 56 -25.01 8.04 37.90
CA LEU A 56 -25.62 6.74 38.17
C LEU A 56 -24.59 5.66 38.46
N LEU A 57 -23.58 5.58 37.58
CA LEU A 57 -22.54 4.56 37.66
C LEU A 57 -21.20 5.15 37.22
N THR A 58 -20.16 4.79 37.96
CA THR A 58 -18.77 5.01 37.56
C THR A 58 -18.01 3.70 37.69
N GLU A 59 -17.58 3.14 36.56
CA GLU A 59 -16.83 1.89 36.50
C GLU A 59 -15.52 2.14 35.74
N GLY A 60 -14.38 1.96 36.42
CA GLY A 60 -13.08 2.32 35.84
C GLY A 60 -13.05 3.81 35.44
N ASP A 61 -12.71 4.08 34.19
CA ASP A 61 -12.68 5.40 33.58
C ASP A 61 -14.03 5.88 33.03
N SER A 62 -15.03 5.01 33.04
CA SER A 62 -16.34 5.26 32.42
C SER A 62 -17.33 5.91 33.40
N PHE A 63 -18.12 6.85 32.89
CA PHE A 63 -19.23 7.48 33.61
C PHE A 63 -20.54 7.27 32.86
N PHE A 64 -21.60 6.98 33.61
CA PHE A 64 -22.99 6.99 33.17
C PHE A 64 -23.77 8.05 33.95
N LEU A 65 -24.30 9.04 33.23
CA LEU A 65 -24.96 10.21 33.78
C LEU A 65 -26.36 10.38 33.21
N ALA A 66 -27.24 11.01 33.97
CA ALA A 66 -28.57 11.43 33.51
C ALA A 66 -28.85 12.89 33.87
N PHE A 67 -29.53 13.59 32.97
CA PHE A 67 -29.92 14.99 33.10
C PHE A 67 -31.41 15.16 32.75
N ASP A 68 -32.09 16.05 33.46
CA ASP A 68 -33.45 16.51 33.13
C ASP A 68 -33.47 17.42 31.89
N ASP A 69 -32.32 17.99 31.51
CA ASP A 69 -32.19 18.96 30.42
C ASP A 69 -31.03 18.62 29.47
N ALA A 70 -31.32 18.63 28.17
CA ALA A 70 -30.35 18.29 27.13
C ALA A 70 -29.30 19.39 26.94
N THR A 71 -29.66 20.66 27.17
CA THR A 71 -28.71 21.78 27.13
C THR A 71 -27.69 21.66 28.27
N ALA A 72 -28.14 21.40 29.50
CA ALA A 72 -27.27 21.16 30.65
C ALA A 72 -26.30 19.98 30.39
N ALA A 73 -26.79 18.90 29.79
CA ALA A 73 -25.96 17.75 29.43
C ALA A 73 -24.85 18.11 28.41
N LEU A 74 -25.18 18.87 27.34
CA LEU A 74 -24.17 19.35 26.38
C LEU A 74 -23.20 20.34 27.02
N THR A 75 -23.66 21.23 27.91
CA THR A 75 -22.81 22.14 28.68
C THR A 75 -21.84 21.38 29.58
N ALA A 76 -22.29 20.28 30.20
CA ALA A 76 -21.46 19.42 31.02
C ALA A 76 -20.33 18.78 30.20
N CYS A 77 -20.66 18.20 29.04
CA CYS A 77 -19.68 17.60 28.13
C CYS A 77 -18.68 18.62 27.58
N LEU A 78 -19.16 19.80 27.17
CA LEU A 78 -18.29 20.89 26.70
C LEU A 78 -17.30 21.33 27.77
N THR A 79 -17.81 21.60 28.97
CA THR A 79 -16.98 22.06 30.10
C THR A 79 -16.00 20.96 30.52
N ALA A 80 -16.41 19.69 30.49
CA ALA A 80 -15.54 18.56 30.80
C ALA A 80 -14.39 18.44 29.78
N GLN A 81 -14.68 18.48 28.47
CA GLN A 81 -13.64 18.42 27.45
C GLN A 81 -12.66 19.58 27.55
N ARG A 82 -13.14 20.80 27.82
CA ARG A 82 -12.26 21.97 28.05
C ARG A 82 -11.40 21.79 29.30
N ALA A 83 -11.98 21.30 30.40
CA ALA A 83 -11.25 21.06 31.64
C ALA A 83 -10.14 20.02 31.42
N LEU A 84 -10.43 18.91 30.73
CA LEU A 84 -9.47 17.87 30.40
C LEU A 84 -8.34 18.38 29.49
N ALA A 85 -8.68 19.18 28.47
CA ALA A 85 -7.72 19.75 27.53
C ALA A 85 -6.83 20.83 28.16
N SER A 86 -7.36 21.61 29.11
CA SER A 86 -6.62 22.68 29.80
C SER A 86 -5.81 22.22 31.01
N HIS A 87 -6.03 20.98 31.47
CA HIS A 87 -5.35 20.47 32.65
C HIS A 87 -3.90 20.06 32.33
N GLU A 88 -2.98 20.41 33.23
CA GLU A 88 -1.58 20.00 33.13
C GLU A 88 -1.43 18.54 33.60
N TRP A 89 -1.38 17.63 32.63
CA TRP A 89 -1.11 16.21 32.87
C TRP A 89 0.40 15.96 33.06
N PRO A 90 0.81 14.91 33.80
CA PRO A 90 2.22 14.67 34.14
C PRO A 90 3.15 14.61 32.92
N THR A 91 2.66 14.08 31.80
CA THR A 91 3.35 14.05 30.50
C THR A 91 2.35 14.25 29.37
N ALA A 92 2.81 14.65 28.19
CA ALA A 92 1.96 14.79 27.00
C ALA A 92 1.26 13.48 26.59
N ASP A 93 1.90 12.33 26.85
CA ASP A 93 1.35 11.00 26.54
C ASP A 93 0.38 10.49 27.63
N ALA A 94 0.30 11.17 28.78
CA ALA A 94 -0.61 10.85 29.88
C ALA A 94 -2.00 11.50 29.74
N VAL A 95 -2.22 12.31 28.69
CA VAL A 95 -3.47 13.06 28.49
C VAL A 95 -4.62 12.08 28.18
N PRO A 96 -5.65 11.97 29.04
CA PRO A 96 -6.77 11.07 28.80
C PRO A 96 -7.66 11.61 27.66
N ARG A 97 -7.75 10.84 26.57
CA ARG A 97 -8.60 11.15 25.42
C ARG A 97 -10.01 10.63 25.66
N VAL A 98 -10.83 11.44 26.33
CA VAL A 98 -12.20 11.06 26.73
C VAL A 98 -13.17 11.23 25.56
N ARG A 99 -13.92 10.20 25.23
CA ARG A 99 -15.03 10.28 24.27
C ARG A 99 -16.36 10.34 25.01
N MET A 100 -17.34 11.07 24.44
CA MET A 100 -18.64 11.29 25.08
C MET A 100 -19.78 11.13 24.08
N GLY A 101 -20.90 10.55 24.53
CA GLY A 101 -22.10 10.39 23.71
C GLY A 101 -23.38 10.65 24.49
N LEU A 102 -24.32 11.35 23.85
CA LEU A 102 -25.58 11.76 24.44
C LEU A 102 -26.80 11.31 23.63
N HIS A 103 -27.82 10.81 24.33
CA HIS A 103 -29.12 10.52 23.74
C HIS A 103 -30.25 10.98 24.68
N THR A 104 -31.32 11.52 24.10
CA THR A 104 -32.50 11.99 24.84
C THR A 104 -33.70 11.15 24.44
N GLY A 105 -34.35 10.56 25.43
CA GLY A 105 -35.51 9.69 25.22
C GLY A 105 -36.36 9.58 26.48
N TRP A 106 -37.52 8.95 26.37
CA TRP A 106 -38.42 8.79 27.52
C TRP A 106 -37.94 7.67 28.43
N ALA A 107 -37.77 7.96 29.73
CA ALA A 107 -37.36 6.99 30.72
C ALA A 107 -37.96 7.30 32.11
N GLU A 108 -38.31 6.25 32.83
CA GLU A 108 -38.78 6.32 34.22
C GLU A 108 -37.86 5.45 35.09
N PRO A 109 -37.31 5.98 36.20
CA PRO A 109 -36.45 5.21 37.08
C PRO A 109 -37.29 4.17 37.85
N ARG A 110 -36.84 2.91 37.86
CA ARG A 110 -37.43 1.82 38.66
C ARG A 110 -36.38 1.26 39.60
N ASP A 111 -36.71 1.19 40.89
CA ASP A 111 -35.82 0.71 41.96
C ASP A 111 -34.45 1.40 42.02
N GLY A 112 -34.34 2.63 41.51
CA GLY A 112 -33.09 3.39 41.49
C GLY A 112 -32.23 3.18 40.23
N GLU A 113 -32.75 2.52 39.20
CA GLU A 113 -32.05 2.27 37.93
C GLU A 113 -32.93 2.60 36.72
N TYR A 114 -32.32 2.78 35.54
CA TYR A 114 -33.03 2.90 34.26
C TYR A 114 -32.91 1.60 33.46
N VAL A 115 -34.05 0.95 33.22
CA VAL A 115 -34.16 -0.19 32.32
C VAL A 115 -34.94 0.25 31.08
N SER A 116 -34.29 1.04 30.24
CA SER A 116 -34.87 1.60 29.01
C SER A 116 -33.93 1.40 27.81
N PRO A 117 -34.46 1.11 26.60
CA PRO A 117 -33.68 1.10 25.37
C PRO A 117 -32.87 2.39 25.14
N GLU A 118 -33.35 3.52 25.68
CA GLU A 118 -32.69 4.83 25.54
C GLU A 118 -31.32 4.88 26.21
N VAL A 119 -31.12 4.12 27.29
CA VAL A 119 -29.82 3.97 27.97
C VAL A 119 -28.83 3.27 27.04
N HIS A 120 -29.27 2.17 26.41
CA HIS A 120 -28.43 1.42 25.47
C HIS A 120 -28.10 2.28 24.24
N ARG A 121 -29.04 3.11 23.78
CA ARG A 121 -28.82 4.01 22.63
C ARG A 121 -27.76 5.06 22.95
N ALA A 122 -27.84 5.71 24.12
CA ALA A 122 -26.83 6.65 24.58
C ALA A 122 -25.43 6.02 24.66
N ALA A 123 -25.32 4.80 25.21
CA ALA A 123 -24.05 4.07 25.26
C ALA A 123 -23.48 3.77 23.86
N ARG A 124 -24.35 3.50 22.87
CA ARG A 124 -23.91 3.29 21.47
C ARG A 124 -23.50 4.59 20.78
N VAL A 125 -24.13 5.71 21.07
CA VAL A 125 -23.68 7.03 20.60
C VAL A 125 -22.28 7.34 21.14
N ALA A 126 -22.01 7.05 22.42
CA ALA A 126 -20.69 7.25 23.02
C ALA A 126 -19.63 6.31 22.42
N ALA A 127 -19.97 5.04 22.22
CA ALA A 127 -19.06 4.07 21.60
C ALA A 127 -18.68 4.43 20.15
N ALA A 128 -19.54 5.16 19.45
CA ALA A 128 -19.29 5.66 18.09
C ALA A 128 -18.31 6.84 18.05
N ALA A 129 -18.11 7.54 19.17
CA ALA A 129 -17.22 8.70 19.26
C ALA A 129 -15.73 8.31 19.34
N HIS A 130 -14.87 9.25 18.94
CA HIS A 130 -13.41 9.21 19.10
C HIS A 130 -12.96 9.93 20.38
N GLY A 131 -11.75 9.64 20.86
CA GLY A 131 -11.20 10.33 22.02
C GLY A 131 -11.10 11.85 21.81
N GLY A 132 -11.71 12.64 22.70
CA GLY A 132 -11.87 14.10 22.57
C GLY A 132 -13.16 14.55 21.88
N GLN A 133 -13.94 13.62 21.31
CA GLN A 133 -15.17 13.91 20.58
C GLN A 133 -16.41 13.82 21.47
N VAL A 134 -17.40 14.68 21.20
CA VAL A 134 -18.73 14.65 21.81
C VAL A 134 -19.77 14.47 20.71
N LEU A 135 -20.50 13.36 20.75
CA LEU A 135 -21.59 13.06 19.81
C LEU A 135 -22.95 13.13 20.49
N CYS A 136 -23.97 13.57 19.78
CA CYS A 136 -25.34 13.54 20.26
C CYS A 136 -26.31 13.06 19.18
N SER A 137 -27.34 12.32 19.60
CA SER A 137 -28.45 11.90 18.74
C SER A 137 -29.30 13.08 18.25
N ALA A 138 -30.15 12.85 17.24
CA ALA A 138 -31.06 13.87 16.75
C ALA A 138 -32.09 14.32 17.79
N ALA A 139 -32.51 13.41 18.67
CA ALA A 139 -33.37 13.75 19.78
C ALA A 139 -32.68 14.72 20.76
N ALA A 140 -31.44 14.40 21.16
CA ALA A 140 -30.66 15.28 22.03
C ALA A 140 -30.36 16.64 21.39
N ALA A 141 -30.00 16.67 20.11
CA ALA A 141 -29.76 17.93 19.38
C ALA A 141 -31.01 18.81 19.32
N ARG A 142 -32.19 18.21 19.11
CA ARG A 142 -33.47 18.92 19.05
C ARG A 142 -33.93 19.48 20.39
N HIS A 143 -33.62 18.78 21.47
CA HIS A 143 -34.03 19.17 22.82
C HIS A 143 -33.03 20.12 23.49
N ALA A 144 -31.84 20.31 22.92
CA ALA A 144 -30.82 21.23 23.43
C ALA A 144 -30.92 22.63 22.81
N GLU A 145 -32.06 23.31 22.99
CA GLU A 145 -32.25 24.70 22.56
C GLU A 145 -32.56 25.61 23.77
N PRO A 146 -31.72 26.63 24.05
CA PRO A 146 -30.54 27.05 23.30
C PRO A 146 -29.32 26.15 23.53
N LEU A 147 -28.42 26.09 22.54
CA LEU A 147 -27.10 25.46 22.68
C LEU A 147 -26.20 26.25 23.66
N PRO A 148 -25.16 25.61 24.23
CA PRO A 148 -24.17 26.32 25.04
C PRO A 148 -23.52 27.50 24.28
N PRO A 149 -23.13 28.61 24.95
CA PRO A 149 -22.48 29.75 24.31
C PRO A 149 -21.23 29.33 23.51
N ASP A 150 -21.09 29.88 22.30
CA ASP A 150 -20.03 29.58 21.33
C ASP A 150 -19.99 28.13 20.82
N ALA A 151 -21.01 27.31 21.12
CA ALA A 151 -21.13 25.95 20.62
C ALA A 151 -22.05 25.87 19.39
N SER A 152 -21.70 24.99 18.46
CA SER A 152 -22.50 24.65 17.29
C SER A 152 -22.52 23.13 17.10
N LEU A 153 -23.47 22.63 16.32
CA LEU A 153 -23.57 21.22 15.99
C LEU A 153 -23.25 21.01 14.51
N ILE A 154 -22.29 20.13 14.22
CA ILE A 154 -22.07 19.61 12.86
C ILE A 154 -22.90 18.34 12.70
N ASP A 155 -23.77 18.35 11.70
CA ASP A 155 -24.54 17.20 11.30
C ASP A 155 -23.64 16.18 10.57
N LEU A 156 -23.51 14.99 11.14
CA LEU A 156 -22.71 13.91 10.59
C LEU A 156 -23.53 12.94 9.71
N GLY A 157 -24.84 13.14 9.62
CA GLY A 157 -25.74 12.30 8.85
C GLY A 157 -26.32 11.12 9.63
N LEU A 158 -26.93 10.19 8.89
CA LEU A 158 -27.62 9.01 9.44
C LEU A 158 -26.65 7.84 9.62
N HIS A 159 -26.71 7.21 10.78
CA HIS A 159 -25.84 6.13 11.19
C HIS A 159 -26.60 5.01 11.90
N ARG A 160 -26.36 3.75 11.52
CA ARG A 160 -26.84 2.59 12.26
C ARG A 160 -25.97 2.31 13.48
N LEU A 161 -26.59 2.34 14.67
CA LEU A 161 -25.94 2.02 15.94
C LEU A 161 -26.00 0.51 16.19
N ARG A 162 -24.93 -0.07 16.74
CA ARG A 162 -24.85 -1.53 16.98
C ARG A 162 -25.97 -2.00 17.92
N GLY A 163 -26.83 -2.88 17.44
CA GLY A 163 -27.96 -3.44 18.19
C GLY A 163 -29.28 -2.69 18.03
N PHE A 164 -29.33 -1.72 17.10
CA PHE A 164 -30.54 -0.99 16.73
C PHE A 164 -30.78 -1.14 15.22
N ASP A 165 -32.03 -1.43 14.83
CA ASP A 165 -32.41 -1.64 13.42
C ASP A 165 -32.64 -0.32 12.68
N ASP A 166 -33.01 0.73 13.41
CA ASP A 166 -33.22 2.08 12.92
C ASP A 166 -31.91 2.88 12.78
N ARG A 167 -31.92 3.87 11.87
CA ARG A 167 -30.80 4.79 11.66
C ARG A 167 -30.95 6.00 12.57
N GLU A 168 -29.91 6.28 13.35
CA GLU A 168 -29.82 7.44 14.23
C GLU A 168 -29.05 8.55 13.52
N ARG A 169 -29.56 9.78 13.52
CA ARG A 169 -28.84 10.92 12.96
C ARG A 169 -27.93 11.52 14.03
N LEU A 170 -26.63 11.55 13.78
CA LEU A 170 -25.63 11.98 14.76
C LEU A 170 -25.14 13.39 14.48
N TYR A 171 -24.92 14.13 15.55
CA TYR A 171 -24.38 15.48 15.53
C TYR A 171 -23.12 15.55 16.40
N GLN A 172 -22.09 16.23 15.92
CA GLN A 172 -20.89 16.53 16.71
C GLN A 172 -20.99 17.93 17.31
N LEU A 173 -20.68 18.02 18.60
CA LEU A 173 -20.51 19.32 19.25
C LEU A 173 -19.19 19.97 18.86
N VAL A 174 -19.24 21.22 18.42
CA VAL A 174 -18.08 22.03 18.04
C VAL A 174 -18.10 23.34 18.80
N ALA A 175 -17.00 23.64 19.48
CA ALA A 175 -16.82 24.88 20.22
C ALA A 175 -15.34 25.29 20.23
N PRO A 176 -15.03 26.59 20.40
CA PRO A 176 -13.65 27.06 20.53
C PRO A 176 -12.88 26.32 21.62
N GLY A 177 -11.66 25.88 21.30
CA GLY A 177 -10.77 25.13 22.19
C GLY A 177 -10.96 23.61 22.16
N LEU A 178 -11.91 23.08 21.39
CA LEU A 178 -12.06 21.65 21.13
C LEU A 178 -11.58 21.28 19.73
N GLU A 179 -11.11 20.04 19.58
CA GLU A 179 -10.78 19.46 18.28
C GLU A 179 -12.05 19.37 17.42
N ARG A 180 -11.96 19.82 16.15
CA ARG A 180 -13.11 19.90 15.24
C ARG A 180 -13.13 18.73 14.24
N GLN A 181 -11.97 18.26 13.81
CA GLN A 181 -11.84 17.23 12.79
C GLN A 181 -11.61 15.89 13.48
N PHE A 182 -12.52 14.95 13.28
CA PHE A 182 -12.37 13.57 13.70
C PHE A 182 -12.61 12.65 12.51
N PRO A 183 -12.09 11.42 12.52
CA PRO A 183 -12.53 10.40 11.59
C PRO A 183 -14.05 10.18 11.69
N ARG A 184 -14.63 9.53 10.67
CA ARG A 184 -16.07 9.23 10.68
C ARG A 184 -16.45 8.42 11.93
N PRO A 185 -17.61 8.71 12.57
CA PRO A 185 -18.07 7.97 13.73
C PRO A 185 -18.05 6.46 13.53
N ARG A 186 -17.58 5.73 14.55
CA ARG A 186 -17.44 4.27 14.58
C ARG A 186 -18.81 3.59 14.70
N THR A 187 -19.60 3.70 13.65
CA THR A 187 -20.98 3.19 13.54
C THR A 187 -21.02 1.99 12.60
N ALA A 188 -22.10 1.22 12.64
CA ALA A 188 -22.28 0.05 11.77
C ALA A 188 -22.56 0.41 10.29
N ASP A 189 -22.59 1.71 9.95
CA ASP A 189 -22.85 2.28 8.61
C ASP A 189 -21.58 2.82 7.92
N ALA A 190 -20.47 2.09 8.00
CA ALA A 190 -19.75 1.87 6.75
C ALA A 190 -20.24 0.51 6.28
N THR A 191 -21.06 0.47 5.23
CA THR A 191 -21.14 -0.78 4.49
C THR A 191 -19.72 -1.13 4.08
N ALA A 192 -19.14 -2.14 4.72
CA ALA A 192 -17.70 -2.32 4.73
C ALA A 192 -17.25 -2.75 3.33
N HIS A 193 -16.79 -1.81 2.50
CA HIS A 193 -16.31 -2.12 1.16
C HIS A 193 -15.14 -1.24 0.75
N ASN A 194 -14.31 -1.79 -0.13
CA ASN A 194 -13.17 -1.12 -0.76
C ASN A 194 -13.29 -1.10 -2.30
N LEU A 195 -14.53 -1.19 -2.81
CA LEU A 195 -14.81 -1.19 -4.25
C LEU A 195 -14.22 0.05 -4.94
N PRO A 196 -13.52 -0.12 -6.09
CA PRO A 196 -12.96 1.00 -6.85
C PRO A 196 -14.04 2.00 -7.27
N THR A 197 -13.76 3.31 -7.15
CA THR A 197 -14.67 4.35 -7.67
C THR A 197 -14.44 4.51 -9.17
N PRO A 198 -15.45 4.26 -10.04
CA PRO A 198 -15.27 4.37 -11.47
C PRO A 198 -15.14 5.85 -11.91
N VAL A 199 -14.12 6.16 -12.71
CA VAL A 199 -13.87 7.50 -13.30
C VAL A 199 -14.56 7.73 -14.64
N THR A 200 -15.15 6.68 -15.21
CA THR A 200 -15.90 6.72 -16.49
C THR A 200 -17.30 6.14 -16.28
N SER A 201 -18.25 6.45 -17.17
CA SER A 201 -19.58 5.85 -17.17
C SER A 201 -19.52 4.33 -17.47
N PHE A 202 -20.46 3.57 -16.93
CA PHE A 202 -20.71 2.17 -17.30
C PHE A 202 -21.90 2.10 -18.25
N VAL A 203 -21.69 1.59 -19.46
CA VAL A 203 -22.66 1.65 -20.57
C VAL A 203 -23.07 0.24 -20.98
N GLY A 204 -24.37 0.01 -21.09
CA GLY A 204 -24.97 -1.25 -21.52
C GLY A 204 -24.88 -2.37 -20.47
N ARG A 205 -25.07 -3.62 -20.92
CA ARG A 205 -24.99 -4.85 -20.11
C ARG A 205 -26.04 -5.00 -19.00
N HIS A 206 -27.22 -4.41 -19.16
CA HIS A 206 -28.29 -4.50 -18.16
C HIS A 206 -28.78 -5.94 -17.95
N ALA A 207 -28.93 -6.70 -19.04
CA ALA A 207 -29.37 -8.09 -18.99
C ALA A 207 -28.32 -8.99 -18.34
N GLU A 208 -27.06 -8.84 -18.71
CA GLU A 208 -25.92 -9.56 -18.16
C GLU A 208 -25.73 -9.27 -16.66
N ARG A 209 -25.88 -8.01 -16.24
CA ARG A 209 -25.80 -7.63 -14.83
C ARG A 209 -26.92 -8.27 -14.02
N ALA A 210 -28.15 -8.26 -14.54
CA ALA A 210 -29.30 -8.89 -13.89
C ALA A 210 -29.14 -10.41 -13.79
N GLU A 211 -28.63 -11.05 -14.84
CA GLU A 211 -28.31 -12.48 -14.84
C GLU A 211 -27.21 -12.81 -13.83
N LEU A 212 -26.08 -12.10 -13.86
CA LEU A 212 -24.95 -12.34 -12.97
C LEU A 212 -25.35 -12.10 -11.50
N LYS A 213 -26.17 -11.09 -11.22
CA LYS A 213 -26.73 -10.83 -9.89
C LYS A 213 -27.49 -12.05 -9.36
N ARG A 214 -28.39 -12.59 -10.16
CA ARG A 214 -29.18 -13.78 -9.80
C ARG A 214 -28.31 -15.00 -9.55
N LEU A 215 -27.20 -15.16 -10.29
CA LEU A 215 -26.23 -16.23 -10.05
C LEU A 215 -25.47 -16.05 -8.74
N VAL A 216 -24.99 -14.84 -8.44
CA VAL A 216 -24.27 -14.53 -7.18
C VAL A 216 -25.19 -14.65 -5.96
N GLU A 217 -26.48 -14.37 -6.11
CA GLU A 217 -27.47 -14.56 -5.04
C GLU A 217 -27.78 -16.05 -4.80
N ALA A 218 -27.79 -16.87 -5.85
CA ALA A 218 -28.13 -18.29 -5.76
C ALA A 218 -26.94 -19.19 -5.39
N HIS A 219 -25.71 -18.80 -5.76
CA HIS A 219 -24.52 -19.64 -5.63
C HIS A 219 -23.44 -18.97 -4.78
N ARG A 220 -22.65 -19.80 -4.07
CA ARG A 220 -21.57 -19.29 -3.21
C ARG A 220 -20.28 -18.98 -3.96
N LEU A 221 -20.10 -19.56 -5.15
CA LEU A 221 -18.96 -19.30 -6.03
C LEU A 221 -19.45 -19.06 -7.46
N VAL A 222 -19.19 -17.86 -7.98
CA VAL A 222 -19.44 -17.52 -9.38
C VAL A 222 -18.15 -17.03 -10.01
N THR A 223 -17.75 -17.62 -11.13
CA THR A 223 -16.56 -17.21 -11.90
C THR A 223 -17.00 -16.56 -13.21
N VAL A 224 -16.69 -15.27 -13.38
CA VAL A 224 -16.85 -14.53 -14.63
C VAL A 224 -15.68 -14.87 -15.55
N LEU A 225 -15.96 -15.60 -16.62
CA LEU A 225 -14.96 -16.08 -17.56
C LEU A 225 -15.02 -15.32 -18.89
N GLY A 226 -13.86 -14.93 -19.43
CA GLY A 226 -13.80 -14.25 -20.73
C GLY A 226 -12.42 -13.73 -21.10
N ALA A 227 -12.24 -13.34 -22.36
CA ALA A 227 -10.98 -12.82 -22.88
C ALA A 227 -10.55 -11.50 -22.21
N GLY A 228 -9.28 -11.12 -22.39
CA GLY A 228 -8.79 -9.80 -22.00
C GLY A 228 -9.57 -8.69 -22.71
N GLY A 229 -9.91 -7.61 -22.01
CA GLY A 229 -10.65 -6.48 -22.60
C GLY A 229 -12.17 -6.69 -22.78
N ALA A 230 -12.73 -7.84 -22.37
CA ALA A 230 -14.16 -8.11 -22.45
C ALA A 230 -15.03 -7.35 -21.42
N GLY A 231 -14.41 -6.70 -20.43
CA GLY A 231 -15.10 -5.94 -19.38
C GLY A 231 -15.48 -6.73 -18.12
N LYS A 232 -14.81 -7.87 -17.85
CA LYS A 232 -15.07 -8.74 -16.67
C LYS A 232 -15.02 -7.96 -15.34
N THR A 233 -13.88 -7.32 -15.08
CA THR A 233 -13.64 -6.51 -13.86
C THR A 233 -14.69 -5.43 -13.72
N ARG A 234 -14.97 -4.71 -14.81
CA ARG A 234 -15.93 -3.61 -14.85
C ARG A 234 -17.33 -4.08 -14.45
N LEU A 235 -17.84 -5.13 -15.09
CA LEU A 235 -19.16 -5.69 -14.77
C LEU A 235 -19.22 -6.27 -13.35
N ALA A 236 -18.14 -6.91 -12.88
CA ALA A 236 -18.10 -7.48 -11.54
C ALA A 236 -18.10 -6.40 -10.44
N VAL A 237 -17.36 -5.30 -10.62
CA VAL A 237 -17.36 -4.16 -9.68
C VAL A 237 -18.72 -3.47 -9.67
N GLU A 238 -19.31 -3.20 -10.84
CA GLU A 238 -20.65 -2.59 -10.94
C GLU A 238 -21.72 -3.45 -10.27
N LEU A 239 -21.66 -4.78 -10.44
CA LEU A 239 -22.53 -5.68 -9.70
C LEU A 239 -22.26 -5.63 -8.19
N ALA A 240 -20.99 -5.62 -7.78
CA ALA A 240 -20.62 -5.62 -6.38
C ALA A 240 -21.13 -4.37 -5.63
N VAL A 241 -21.21 -3.21 -6.31
CA VAL A 241 -21.83 -1.98 -5.79
C VAL A 241 -23.31 -2.20 -5.42
N ASP A 242 -24.09 -2.90 -6.25
CA ASP A 242 -25.50 -3.21 -5.95
C ASP A 242 -25.68 -4.19 -4.79
N LEU A 243 -24.62 -4.94 -4.47
CA LEU A 243 -24.65 -5.99 -3.45
C LEU A 243 -24.13 -5.53 -2.09
N VAL A 244 -23.66 -4.28 -1.99
CA VAL A 244 -23.14 -3.69 -0.76
C VAL A 244 -24.16 -3.76 0.38
N GLU A 245 -25.43 -3.47 0.12
CA GLU A 245 -26.47 -3.47 1.14
C GLU A 245 -26.91 -4.88 1.58
N SER A 246 -26.71 -5.89 0.73
CA SER A 246 -27.15 -7.27 0.99
C SER A 246 -26.12 -8.12 1.75
N HIS A 247 -24.91 -7.59 1.96
CA HIS A 247 -23.79 -8.24 2.65
C HIS A 247 -23.38 -7.42 3.90
N PRO A 248 -23.92 -7.73 5.10
CA PRO A 248 -23.74 -6.92 6.30
C PRO A 248 -22.29 -6.90 6.82
N ASP A 249 -21.48 -7.92 6.49
CA ASP A 249 -20.06 -7.97 6.83
C ASP A 249 -19.14 -7.49 5.69
N GLY A 250 -19.74 -6.88 4.65
CA GLY A 250 -19.03 -6.13 3.64
C GLY A 250 -18.88 -6.80 2.27
N VAL A 251 -18.37 -6.00 1.33
CA VAL A 251 -18.04 -6.39 -0.04
C VAL A 251 -16.59 -5.99 -0.33
N TRP A 252 -15.72 -6.98 -0.56
CA TRP A 252 -14.28 -6.79 -0.55
C TRP A 252 -13.66 -7.10 -1.90
N PHE A 253 -13.10 -6.08 -2.56
CA PHE A 253 -12.37 -6.18 -3.81
C PHE A 253 -10.89 -6.50 -3.56
N VAL A 254 -10.39 -7.52 -4.23
CA VAL A 254 -9.00 -7.96 -4.17
C VAL A 254 -8.47 -8.05 -5.59
N ASP A 255 -7.49 -7.22 -5.92
CA ASP A 255 -6.82 -7.26 -7.22
C ASP A 255 -5.67 -8.27 -7.17
N VAL A 256 -5.88 -9.46 -7.75
CA VAL A 256 -4.86 -10.50 -7.81
C VAL A 256 -3.76 -10.15 -8.82
N ALA A 257 -4.01 -9.24 -9.77
CA ALA A 257 -2.99 -8.80 -10.73
C ALA A 257 -1.83 -8.06 -10.06
N ALA A 258 -2.10 -7.37 -8.94
CA ALA A 258 -1.08 -6.70 -8.13
C ALA A 258 -0.17 -7.71 -7.39
N VAL A 259 -0.58 -8.98 -7.31
CA VAL A 259 0.14 -10.02 -6.58
C VAL A 259 1.17 -10.71 -7.46
N THR A 260 2.44 -10.38 -7.23
CA THR A 260 3.56 -10.92 -8.02
C THR A 260 3.94 -12.37 -7.68
N ASP A 261 3.36 -12.98 -6.64
CA ASP A 261 3.71 -14.32 -6.15
C ASP A 261 2.50 -15.09 -5.59
N PRO A 262 2.25 -16.35 -6.02
CA PRO A 262 1.06 -17.12 -5.64
C PRO A 262 0.82 -17.19 -4.12
N GLY A 263 1.85 -17.35 -3.30
CA GLY A 263 1.62 -17.48 -1.84
C GLY A 263 1.35 -16.16 -1.12
N LEU A 264 1.33 -15.03 -1.83
CA LEU A 264 0.89 -13.73 -1.30
C LEU A 264 -0.61 -13.51 -1.46
N VAL A 265 -1.31 -14.32 -2.26
CA VAL A 265 -2.75 -14.13 -2.52
C VAL A 265 -3.55 -14.13 -1.21
N ALA A 266 -3.27 -15.06 -0.29
CA ALA A 266 -3.92 -15.08 1.03
C ALA A 266 -3.59 -13.84 1.87
N PHE A 267 -2.37 -13.30 1.76
CA PHE A 267 -1.97 -12.08 2.47
C PHE A 267 -2.65 -10.83 1.90
N GLU A 268 -2.84 -10.77 0.58
CA GLU A 268 -3.55 -9.67 -0.08
C GLU A 268 -5.03 -9.66 0.32
N VAL A 269 -5.68 -10.83 0.31
CA VAL A 269 -7.06 -10.97 0.81
C VAL A 269 -7.13 -10.56 2.28
N ALA A 270 -6.19 -10.99 3.11
CA ALA A 270 -6.15 -10.61 4.53
C ALA A 270 -5.93 -9.11 4.72
N ALA A 271 -5.05 -8.49 3.94
CA ALA A 271 -4.77 -7.06 4.01
C ALA A 271 -6.01 -6.23 3.65
N VAL A 272 -6.76 -6.63 2.62
CA VAL A 272 -8.04 -6.00 2.25
C VAL A 272 -9.06 -6.12 3.38
N LEU A 273 -9.12 -7.28 4.05
CA LEU A 273 -10.01 -7.52 5.18
C LEU A 273 -9.52 -6.88 6.50
N GLY A 274 -8.38 -6.19 6.50
CA GLY A 274 -7.79 -5.57 7.69
C GLY A 274 -7.21 -6.56 8.70
N LEU A 275 -6.91 -7.78 8.27
CA LEU A 275 -6.41 -8.87 9.11
C LEU A 275 -4.89 -8.87 9.16
N ARG A 276 -4.36 -9.23 10.34
CA ARG A 276 -2.92 -9.34 10.59
C ARG A 276 -2.50 -10.80 10.67
N PRO A 277 -1.30 -11.16 10.18
CA PRO A 277 -0.75 -12.49 10.33
C PRO A 277 -0.50 -12.83 11.80
N GLU A 278 -0.88 -14.03 12.21
CA GLU A 278 -0.54 -14.58 13.53
C GLU A 278 0.74 -15.44 13.42
N PRO A 279 1.76 -15.23 14.28
CA PRO A 279 2.98 -16.01 14.22
C PRO A 279 2.73 -17.52 14.38
N GLY A 280 3.20 -18.31 13.41
CA GLY A 280 3.09 -19.78 13.43
C GLY A 280 1.77 -20.33 12.88
N ARG A 281 0.86 -19.46 12.45
CA ARG A 281 -0.42 -19.85 11.84
C ARG A 281 -0.45 -19.48 10.34
N PRO A 282 -0.81 -20.40 9.44
CA PRO A 282 -1.03 -20.06 8.03
C PRO A 282 -2.08 -18.96 7.87
N MET A 283 -1.79 -17.94 7.05
CA MET A 283 -2.72 -16.81 6.83
C MET A 283 -4.11 -17.27 6.38
N VAL A 284 -4.18 -18.34 5.60
CA VAL A 284 -5.44 -18.91 5.12
C VAL A 284 -6.33 -19.42 6.26
N ASP A 285 -5.74 -19.88 7.38
CA ASP A 285 -6.51 -20.35 8.53
C ASP A 285 -7.09 -19.17 9.33
N THR A 286 -6.37 -18.03 9.39
CA THR A 286 -6.87 -16.77 9.95
C THR A 286 -8.03 -16.22 9.11
N LEU A 287 -7.90 -16.27 7.77
CA LEU A 287 -8.98 -15.92 6.85
C LEU A 287 -10.23 -16.78 7.05
N VAL A 288 -10.05 -18.10 7.21
CA VAL A 288 -11.13 -19.06 7.43
C VAL A 288 -11.88 -18.78 8.73
N GLU A 289 -11.17 -18.54 9.83
CA GLU A 289 -11.80 -18.20 11.11
C GLU A 289 -12.55 -16.87 11.04
N TYR A 290 -11.94 -15.86 10.39
CA TYR A 290 -12.61 -14.58 10.18
C TYR A 290 -13.89 -14.74 9.34
N ALA A 291 -13.82 -15.53 8.28
CA ALA A 291 -14.94 -15.85 7.38
C ALA A 291 -16.06 -16.64 8.07
N ALA A 292 -15.75 -17.49 9.05
CA ALA A 292 -16.68 -18.47 9.62
C ALA A 292 -17.99 -17.87 10.13
N ALA A 293 -17.93 -16.70 10.78
CA ALA A 293 -19.07 -16.04 11.40
C ALA A 293 -19.67 -14.89 10.57
N ARG A 294 -19.24 -14.71 9.32
CA ARG A 294 -19.54 -13.50 8.52
C ARG A 294 -20.32 -13.80 7.25
N ARG A 295 -21.19 -12.85 6.88
CA ARG A 295 -21.95 -12.76 5.63
C ARG A 295 -21.37 -11.65 4.76
N MET A 296 -20.34 -11.99 4.00
CA MET A 296 -19.60 -11.07 3.14
C MET A 296 -19.46 -11.61 1.71
N LEU A 297 -19.24 -10.69 0.77
CA LEU A 297 -18.86 -11.00 -0.62
C LEU A 297 -17.38 -10.66 -0.83
N VAL A 298 -16.60 -11.61 -1.33
CA VAL A 298 -15.21 -11.38 -1.75
C VAL A 298 -15.16 -11.41 -3.27
N LEU A 299 -14.80 -10.28 -3.88
CA LEU A 299 -14.54 -10.13 -5.32
C LEU A 299 -13.04 -10.29 -5.58
N LEU A 300 -12.64 -11.45 -6.10
CA LEU A 300 -11.27 -11.72 -6.55
C LEU A 300 -11.13 -11.39 -8.03
N ASP A 301 -10.40 -10.34 -8.38
CA ASP A 301 -10.25 -9.91 -9.76
C ASP A 301 -8.93 -10.40 -10.38
N THR A 302 -8.96 -10.69 -11.68
CA THR A 302 -7.79 -11.09 -12.48
C THR A 302 -7.06 -12.30 -11.89
N CYS A 303 -7.84 -13.31 -11.47
CA CYS A 303 -7.30 -14.54 -10.89
C CYS A 303 -6.44 -15.34 -11.88
N ASP A 304 -6.51 -15.08 -13.18
CA ASP A 304 -5.61 -15.64 -14.19
C ASP A 304 -4.14 -15.24 -13.98
N ALA A 305 -3.86 -14.21 -13.18
CA ALA A 305 -2.50 -13.90 -12.72
C ALA A 305 -1.93 -14.99 -11.80
N GLN A 306 -2.76 -15.60 -10.94
CA GLN A 306 -2.37 -16.63 -9.96
C GLN A 306 -3.47 -17.71 -9.79
N PRO A 307 -3.76 -18.55 -10.81
CA PRO A 307 -4.97 -19.37 -10.85
C PRO A 307 -5.01 -20.45 -9.75
N ALA A 308 -3.92 -21.16 -9.52
CA ALA A 308 -3.86 -22.23 -8.51
C ALA A 308 -3.97 -21.68 -7.07
N ALA A 309 -3.31 -20.57 -6.76
CA ALA A 309 -3.38 -19.95 -5.43
C ALA A 309 -4.74 -19.29 -5.17
N SER A 310 -5.34 -18.68 -6.20
CA SER A 310 -6.71 -18.18 -6.12
C SER A 310 -7.68 -19.32 -5.81
N ALA A 311 -7.56 -20.46 -6.51
CA ALA A 311 -8.41 -21.63 -6.27
C ALA A 311 -8.28 -22.17 -4.83
N ASP A 312 -7.07 -22.26 -4.28
CA ASP A 312 -6.83 -22.71 -2.90
C ASP A 312 -7.50 -21.78 -1.87
N VAL A 313 -7.28 -20.46 -2.00
CA VAL A 313 -7.89 -19.47 -1.10
C VAL A 313 -9.42 -19.49 -1.18
N ILE A 314 -9.99 -19.57 -2.39
CA ILE A 314 -11.44 -19.67 -2.61
C ILE A 314 -11.99 -20.93 -1.92
N SER A 315 -11.37 -22.08 -2.16
CA SER A 315 -11.79 -23.36 -1.59
C SER A 315 -11.81 -23.30 -0.06
N ARG A 316 -10.74 -22.76 0.55
CA ARG A 316 -10.61 -22.63 2.00
C ARG A 316 -11.63 -21.66 2.59
N LEU A 317 -11.80 -20.46 2.02
CA LEU A 317 -12.81 -19.48 2.47
C LEU A 317 -14.23 -20.07 2.43
N LEU A 318 -14.56 -20.79 1.37
CA LEU A 318 -15.88 -21.38 1.21
C LEU A 318 -16.14 -22.57 2.14
N ALA A 319 -15.10 -23.36 2.45
CA ALA A 319 -15.17 -24.42 3.45
C ALA A 319 -15.33 -23.86 4.88
N GLY A 320 -14.75 -22.69 5.14
CA GLY A 320 -14.71 -22.07 6.46
C GLY A 320 -15.99 -21.41 6.96
N GLY A 321 -16.76 -20.76 6.08
CA GLY A 321 -17.90 -19.94 6.49
C GLY A 321 -19.14 -20.10 5.60
N VAL A 322 -20.29 -20.42 6.20
CA VAL A 322 -21.56 -20.62 5.47
C VAL A 322 -22.15 -19.34 4.87
N GLY A 323 -21.74 -18.17 5.38
CA GLY A 323 -22.21 -16.86 4.92
C GLY A 323 -21.33 -16.21 3.85
N VAL A 324 -20.16 -16.77 3.55
CA VAL A 324 -19.22 -16.18 2.58
C VAL A 324 -19.54 -16.61 1.15
N ARG A 325 -19.56 -15.61 0.26
CA ARG A 325 -19.67 -15.76 -1.19
C ARG A 325 -18.44 -15.20 -1.88
N VAL A 326 -18.10 -15.80 -3.02
CA VAL A 326 -16.98 -15.37 -3.87
C VAL A 326 -17.47 -15.11 -5.29
N LEU A 327 -17.14 -13.94 -5.81
CA LEU A 327 -17.21 -13.61 -7.23
C LEU A 327 -15.77 -13.50 -7.74
N ALA A 328 -15.41 -14.30 -8.74
CA ALA A 328 -14.05 -14.30 -9.29
C ALA A 328 -14.06 -13.89 -10.76
N THR A 329 -13.05 -13.15 -11.22
CA THR A 329 -12.85 -12.91 -12.66
C THR A 329 -11.59 -13.64 -13.14
N SER A 330 -11.69 -14.35 -14.27
CA SER A 330 -10.57 -15.16 -14.77
C SER A 330 -10.69 -15.39 -16.29
N ARG A 331 -9.62 -15.90 -16.91
CA ARG A 331 -9.63 -16.41 -18.30
C ARG A 331 -9.99 -17.89 -18.38
N GLU A 332 -9.83 -18.61 -17.27
CA GLU A 332 -10.08 -20.04 -17.15
C GLU A 332 -10.88 -20.38 -15.89
N SER A 333 -11.56 -21.51 -15.88
CA SER A 333 -12.32 -22.00 -14.71
C SER A 333 -11.39 -22.68 -13.71
N PHE A 334 -11.72 -22.61 -12.42
CA PHE A 334 -10.92 -23.24 -11.36
C PHE A 334 -11.20 -24.73 -11.19
N GLY A 335 -12.37 -25.21 -11.65
CA GLY A 335 -12.80 -26.60 -11.49
C GLY A 335 -13.18 -26.94 -10.05
N LEU A 336 -13.60 -25.96 -9.25
CA LEU A 336 -13.92 -26.15 -7.83
C LEU A 336 -15.36 -26.69 -7.62
N PRO A 337 -15.60 -27.51 -6.59
CA PRO A 337 -16.96 -27.95 -6.26
C PRO A 337 -17.90 -26.76 -5.97
N GLY A 338 -19.06 -26.73 -6.65
CA GLY A 338 -20.04 -25.66 -6.51
C GLY A 338 -19.70 -24.36 -7.26
N GLU A 339 -18.64 -24.35 -8.08
CA GLU A 339 -18.32 -23.25 -8.99
C GLU A 339 -19.37 -23.13 -10.10
N VAL A 340 -19.97 -21.94 -10.23
CA VAL A 340 -20.77 -21.59 -11.40
C VAL A 340 -19.97 -20.70 -12.33
N VAL A 341 -19.65 -21.22 -13.51
CA VAL A 341 -18.90 -20.48 -14.53
C VAL A 341 -19.88 -19.71 -15.42
N TRP A 342 -19.86 -18.39 -15.34
CA TRP A 342 -20.63 -17.50 -16.21
C TRP A 342 -19.70 -16.83 -17.23
N ARG A 343 -19.92 -17.09 -18.52
CA ARG A 343 -19.09 -16.53 -19.59
C ARG A 343 -19.63 -15.17 -20.01
N ILE A 344 -18.81 -14.13 -19.88
CA ILE A 344 -19.21 -12.78 -20.30
C ILE A 344 -19.35 -12.74 -21.83
N PRO A 345 -20.49 -12.32 -22.39
CA PRO A 345 -20.64 -12.12 -23.82
C PRO A 345 -19.96 -10.81 -24.28
N SER A 346 -19.68 -10.67 -25.57
CA SER A 346 -19.42 -9.36 -26.18
C SER A 346 -20.63 -8.44 -26.03
N LEU A 347 -20.45 -7.12 -26.20
CA LEU A 347 -21.58 -6.19 -26.25
C LEU A 347 -22.47 -6.49 -27.45
N SER A 348 -23.79 -6.28 -27.28
CA SER A 348 -24.74 -6.41 -28.37
C SER A 348 -24.37 -5.41 -29.48
N VAL A 349 -24.19 -5.92 -30.69
CA VAL A 349 -23.95 -5.09 -31.89
C VAL A 349 -25.24 -4.72 -32.59
N ASP A 350 -26.29 -5.54 -32.43
CA ASP A 350 -27.63 -5.30 -32.94
C ASP A 350 -28.54 -4.75 -31.83
N PRO A 351 -29.48 -3.86 -32.18
CA PRO A 351 -30.29 -3.16 -31.19
C PRO A 351 -31.33 -4.09 -30.54
N PRO A 352 -31.63 -3.90 -29.25
CA PRO A 352 -32.56 -4.76 -28.50
C PRO A 352 -34.02 -4.63 -28.97
N THR A 353 -34.40 -3.46 -29.51
CA THR A 353 -35.73 -3.18 -30.08
C THR A 353 -35.59 -2.29 -31.31
N GLU A 354 -36.54 -2.36 -32.25
CA GLU A 354 -36.58 -1.45 -33.39
C GLU A 354 -36.59 0.02 -32.93
N GLY A 355 -35.58 0.79 -33.36
CA GLY A 355 -35.40 2.20 -32.99
C GLY A 355 -34.50 2.47 -31.78
N ALA A 356 -34.06 1.44 -31.04
CA ALA A 356 -33.03 1.60 -29.99
C ALA A 356 -31.61 1.47 -30.57
N GLU A 357 -30.61 1.94 -29.82
CA GLU A 357 -29.19 1.69 -30.11
C GLU A 357 -28.74 0.37 -29.47
N SER A 358 -27.74 -0.28 -30.06
CA SER A 358 -27.12 -1.46 -29.45
C SER A 358 -26.09 -1.05 -28.39
N ASP A 359 -25.79 -1.94 -27.43
CA ASP A 359 -24.89 -1.60 -26.32
C ASP A 359 -23.48 -1.22 -26.81
N ALA A 360 -23.03 -1.86 -27.89
CA ALA A 360 -21.75 -1.55 -28.52
C ALA A 360 -21.74 -0.15 -29.16
N VAL A 361 -22.83 0.27 -29.80
CA VAL A 361 -22.98 1.63 -30.35
C VAL A 361 -23.09 2.66 -29.24
N ALA A 362 -23.88 2.39 -28.21
CA ALA A 362 -24.02 3.27 -27.05
C ALA A 362 -22.66 3.53 -26.36
N LEU A 363 -21.83 2.49 -26.20
CA LEU A 363 -20.47 2.64 -25.66
C LEU A 363 -19.59 3.49 -26.59
N LEU A 364 -19.63 3.26 -27.91
CA LEU A 364 -18.86 4.04 -28.87
C LEU A 364 -19.24 5.52 -28.82
N LEU A 365 -20.54 5.82 -28.74
CA LEU A 365 -21.07 7.19 -28.65
C LEU A 365 -20.64 7.90 -27.37
N ASP A 366 -20.82 7.25 -26.20
CA ASP A 366 -20.41 7.78 -24.91
C ASP A 366 -18.92 8.13 -24.89
N ARG A 367 -18.07 7.20 -25.35
CA ARG A 367 -16.61 7.38 -25.36
C ARG A 367 -16.17 8.43 -26.38
N THR A 368 -16.86 8.53 -27.52
CA THR A 368 -16.59 9.56 -28.53
C THR A 368 -16.98 10.95 -28.03
N ALA A 369 -18.12 11.07 -27.35
CA ALA A 369 -18.57 12.33 -26.75
C ALA A 369 -17.57 12.80 -25.67
N ALA A 370 -17.16 11.90 -24.78
CA ALA A 370 -16.10 12.19 -23.79
C ALA A 370 -14.78 12.61 -24.46
N ALA A 371 -14.39 11.94 -25.54
CA ALA A 371 -13.16 12.24 -26.28
C ALA A 371 -13.21 13.58 -27.04
N ARG A 372 -14.40 14.11 -27.35
CA ARG A 372 -14.64 15.38 -28.07
C ARG A 372 -15.15 16.51 -27.16
N GLY A 373 -14.94 16.42 -25.84
CA GLY A 373 -15.34 17.46 -24.89
C GLY A 373 -16.86 17.61 -24.71
N GLY A 374 -17.59 16.51 -24.79
CA GLY A 374 -19.05 16.45 -24.58
C GLY A 374 -19.91 16.67 -25.82
N ARG A 375 -19.31 16.81 -27.03
CA ARG A 375 -20.07 16.95 -28.28
C ARG A 375 -20.51 15.58 -28.82
N PRO A 376 -21.81 15.31 -28.97
CA PRO A 376 -22.28 14.05 -29.54
C PRO A 376 -21.94 13.95 -31.05
N PRO A 377 -21.77 12.73 -31.59
CA PRO A 377 -21.63 12.49 -33.04
C PRO A 377 -22.88 12.92 -33.84
N ASP A 378 -22.71 13.12 -35.15
CA ASP A 378 -23.82 13.51 -36.03
C ASP A 378 -24.81 12.33 -36.19
N PRO A 379 -26.13 12.53 -36.00
CA PRO A 379 -27.16 11.50 -36.21
C PRO A 379 -27.07 10.79 -37.58
N GLY A 380 -26.54 11.47 -38.61
CA GLY A 380 -26.32 10.91 -39.95
C GLY A 380 -25.29 9.77 -40.03
N GLU A 381 -24.42 9.61 -39.03
CA GLU A 381 -23.33 8.61 -39.02
C GLU A 381 -23.73 7.23 -38.46
N SER A 382 -25.02 7.03 -38.13
CA SER A 382 -25.54 5.82 -37.49
C SER A 382 -25.28 4.51 -38.26
N ALA A 383 -25.15 4.57 -39.59
CA ALA A 383 -24.81 3.41 -40.41
C ALA A 383 -23.33 3.02 -40.25
N ASP A 384 -22.42 3.99 -40.27
CA ASP A 384 -20.98 3.75 -40.14
C ASP A 384 -20.60 3.37 -38.70
N LEU A 385 -21.27 3.92 -37.69
CA LEU A 385 -21.09 3.51 -36.29
C LEU A 385 -21.40 2.02 -36.10
N ARG A 386 -22.52 1.55 -36.67
CA ARG A 386 -22.90 0.12 -36.66
C ARG A 386 -21.88 -0.74 -37.40
N ARG A 387 -21.35 -0.25 -38.53
CA ARG A 387 -20.30 -0.94 -39.30
C ARG A 387 -19.02 -1.08 -38.48
N VAL A 388 -18.58 -0.03 -37.79
CA VAL A 388 -17.41 -0.06 -36.89
C VAL A 388 -17.61 -1.08 -35.78
N VAL A 389 -18.71 -1.03 -35.02
CA VAL A 389 -18.87 -1.96 -33.87
C VAL A 389 -19.03 -3.42 -34.27
N ARG A 390 -19.62 -3.70 -35.45
CA ARG A 390 -19.68 -5.06 -36.01
C ARG A 390 -18.30 -5.58 -36.37
N ARG A 391 -17.44 -4.75 -36.96
CA ARG A 391 -16.05 -5.13 -37.26
C ARG A 391 -15.20 -5.35 -36.02
N LEU A 392 -15.57 -4.72 -34.91
CA LEU A 392 -14.91 -4.88 -33.61
C LEU A 392 -15.55 -6.00 -32.76
N ASP A 393 -16.48 -6.78 -33.34
CA ASP A 393 -17.19 -7.89 -32.68
C ASP A 393 -17.79 -7.55 -31.31
N GLY A 394 -18.18 -6.29 -31.10
CA GLY A 394 -18.71 -5.83 -29.82
C GLY A 394 -17.73 -5.89 -28.65
N LEU A 395 -16.41 -5.98 -28.89
CA LEU A 395 -15.38 -6.03 -27.84
C LEU A 395 -15.21 -4.63 -27.20
N PRO A 396 -15.48 -4.45 -25.89
CA PRO A 396 -15.45 -3.14 -25.25
C PRO A 396 -14.13 -2.39 -25.40
N LEU A 397 -13.00 -3.05 -25.15
CA LEU A 397 -11.68 -2.42 -25.28
C LEU A 397 -11.39 -1.97 -26.72
N ALA A 398 -11.79 -2.77 -27.71
CA ALA A 398 -11.61 -2.42 -29.11
C ALA A 398 -12.45 -1.20 -29.48
N ILE A 399 -13.67 -1.10 -28.95
CA ILE A 399 -14.57 0.05 -29.11
C ILE A 399 -13.99 1.31 -28.46
N GLU A 400 -13.43 1.21 -27.24
CA GLU A 400 -12.80 2.35 -26.58
C GLU A 400 -11.57 2.87 -27.33
N LEU A 401 -10.74 1.96 -27.86
CA LEU A 401 -9.60 2.31 -28.71
C LEU A 401 -10.05 2.96 -30.03
N ALA A 402 -11.14 2.47 -30.63
CA ALA A 402 -11.75 3.05 -31.81
C ALA A 402 -12.29 4.47 -31.53
N ALA A 403 -12.98 4.66 -30.39
CA ALA A 403 -13.49 5.97 -29.97
C ALA A 403 -12.38 7.01 -29.81
N ALA A 404 -11.21 6.63 -29.28
CA ALA A 404 -10.06 7.51 -29.16
C ALA A 404 -9.54 8.00 -30.53
N ARG A 405 -9.65 7.19 -31.59
CA ARG A 405 -9.24 7.55 -32.96
C ARG A 405 -10.22 8.53 -33.63
N LEU A 406 -11.46 8.60 -33.17
CA LEU A 406 -12.47 9.55 -33.67
C LEU A 406 -12.22 11.01 -33.27
N ARG A 407 -11.15 11.30 -32.51
CA ARG A 407 -10.61 12.66 -32.37
C ARG A 407 -9.99 13.21 -33.65
N VAL A 408 -9.48 12.32 -34.50
CA VAL A 408 -8.64 12.68 -35.66
C VAL A 408 -9.23 12.17 -36.98
N LEU A 409 -10.14 11.18 -36.92
CA LEU A 409 -10.79 10.55 -38.06
C LEU A 409 -12.31 10.72 -37.98
N SER A 410 -12.98 10.79 -39.13
CA SER A 410 -14.44 10.60 -39.18
C SER A 410 -14.82 9.13 -38.99
N VAL A 411 -16.08 8.87 -38.65
CA VAL A 411 -16.56 7.49 -38.44
C VAL A 411 -16.44 6.66 -39.74
N GLY A 412 -16.79 7.26 -40.89
CA GLY A 412 -16.65 6.63 -42.20
C GLY A 412 -15.21 6.25 -42.55
N GLN A 413 -14.23 7.14 -42.28
CA GLN A 413 -12.80 6.86 -42.51
C GLN A 413 -12.27 5.73 -41.62
N LEU A 414 -12.76 5.64 -40.38
CA LEU A 414 -12.40 4.56 -39.48
C LEU A 414 -12.97 3.22 -39.95
N ALA A 415 -14.21 3.20 -40.43
CA ALA A 415 -14.85 2.02 -40.99
C ALA A 415 -14.11 1.49 -42.22
N GLU A 416 -13.70 2.37 -43.14
CA GLU A 416 -12.93 2.01 -44.34
C GLU A 416 -11.57 1.37 -43.99
N ARG A 417 -10.86 1.92 -43.00
CA ARG A 417 -9.55 1.38 -42.59
C ARG A 417 -9.65 0.02 -41.88
N LEU A 418 -10.73 -0.24 -41.16
CA LEU A 418 -10.97 -1.55 -40.54
C LEU A 418 -11.28 -2.63 -41.59
N ASP A 419 -11.85 -2.25 -42.74
CA ASP A 419 -12.10 -3.17 -43.85
C ASP A 419 -10.81 -3.59 -44.59
N ASP A 420 -9.83 -2.68 -44.72
CA ASP A 420 -8.56 -2.89 -45.45
C ASP A 420 -7.58 -3.86 -44.73
N VAL A 421 -7.53 -3.83 -43.40
CA VAL A 421 -6.61 -4.66 -42.58
C VAL A 421 -7.03 -6.13 -42.49
N LEU A 422 -8.32 -6.45 -42.64
CA LEU A 422 -8.84 -7.82 -42.54
C LEU A 422 -8.97 -8.51 -43.92
N GLY A 423 -9.18 -7.75 -44.99
CA GLY A 423 -9.20 -8.28 -46.36
C GLY A 423 -7.87 -8.92 -46.78
N THR A 424 -6.76 -8.53 -46.15
CA THR A 424 -5.43 -9.12 -46.34
C THR A 424 -5.23 -10.44 -45.58
N LEU A 425 -6.07 -10.77 -44.58
CA LEU A 425 -6.01 -12.02 -43.81
C LEU A 425 -6.88 -13.14 -44.39
N ASP A 426 -7.99 -12.82 -45.04
CA ASP A 426 -8.87 -13.80 -45.68
C ASP A 426 -8.29 -14.39 -46.98
N ALA A 427 -7.39 -13.67 -47.66
CA ALA A 427 -6.73 -14.12 -48.89
C ALA A 427 -5.72 -15.27 -48.70
N GLY A 428 -5.39 -15.66 -47.46
CA GLY A 428 -4.46 -16.75 -47.14
C GLY A 428 -5.10 -18.11 -46.87
N ARG A 429 -6.42 -18.26 -47.08
CA ARG A 429 -7.19 -19.42 -46.60
C ARG A 429 -7.68 -20.40 -47.68
N GLU A 430 -7.32 -20.20 -48.93
CA GLU A 430 -7.66 -21.11 -50.03
C GLU A 430 -6.40 -21.76 -50.62
N ASP A 431 -6.02 -22.92 -50.10
CA ASP A 431 -5.08 -23.83 -50.75
C ASP A 431 -5.83 -25.16 -51.05
N PRO A 432 -6.14 -25.50 -52.32
CA PRO A 432 -7.06 -26.61 -52.65
C PRO A 432 -6.45 -28.02 -52.62
N ASP A 433 -5.16 -28.20 -52.33
CA ASP A 433 -4.44 -29.46 -52.60
C ASP A 433 -4.04 -30.27 -51.36
N LEU A 434 -5.02 -30.74 -50.57
CA LEU A 434 -4.80 -31.85 -49.63
C LEU A 434 -5.87 -32.96 -49.79
N PRO A 435 -5.46 -34.23 -49.98
CA PRO A 435 -6.39 -35.31 -50.28
C PRO A 435 -7.18 -35.76 -49.04
N VAL A 436 -8.49 -35.93 -49.24
CA VAL A 436 -9.41 -36.54 -48.27
C VAL A 436 -9.40 -38.06 -48.44
N GLU A 437 -8.93 -38.80 -47.45
CA GLU A 437 -9.08 -40.27 -47.40
C GLU A 437 -10.45 -40.68 -46.81
N PRO A 438 -11.17 -41.64 -47.43
CA PRO A 438 -12.46 -42.11 -46.94
C PRO A 438 -12.37 -43.39 -46.08
N ASP A 439 -13.22 -43.41 -45.06
CA ASP A 439 -13.82 -44.55 -44.35
C ASP A 439 -12.95 -45.59 -43.61
N ARG A 440 -13.05 -45.55 -42.27
CA ARG A 440 -13.28 -46.77 -41.45
C ARG A 440 -14.19 -46.46 -40.23
N PRO A 441 -15.15 -47.33 -39.92
CA PRO A 441 -16.11 -47.14 -38.83
C PRO A 441 -15.53 -47.63 -37.50
N GLY A 442 -15.63 -46.81 -36.46
CA GLY A 442 -15.07 -47.11 -35.14
C GLY A 442 -15.60 -46.17 -34.06
N ASP A 443 -16.82 -46.44 -33.61
CA ASP A 443 -17.22 -46.51 -32.20
C ASP A 443 -16.58 -45.49 -31.23
N ARG A 444 -17.19 -44.30 -31.11
CA ARG A 444 -17.20 -43.44 -29.88
C ARG A 444 -18.46 -42.57 -29.86
N GLN A 445 -19.62 -43.20 -29.96
CA GLN A 445 -20.78 -42.74 -29.21
C GLN A 445 -20.72 -43.47 -27.85
N ASP A 446 -21.19 -42.81 -26.80
CA ASP A 446 -21.28 -43.32 -25.42
C ASP A 446 -19.98 -43.27 -24.59
N THR A 447 -19.55 -42.04 -24.27
CA THR A 447 -19.14 -41.80 -22.88
C THR A 447 -20.20 -40.89 -22.27
N VAL A 448 -21.19 -41.54 -21.64
CA VAL A 448 -22.06 -40.88 -20.67
C VAL A 448 -21.13 -40.23 -19.65
N ASP A 449 -21.23 -38.91 -19.50
CA ASP A 449 -20.59 -38.20 -18.41
C ASP A 449 -21.23 -38.73 -17.11
N LEU A 450 -20.55 -39.67 -16.46
CA LEU A 450 -21.01 -40.36 -15.26
C LEU A 450 -21.23 -39.38 -14.10
N VAL A 451 -20.71 -38.15 -14.19
CA VAL A 451 -20.96 -37.07 -13.24
C VAL A 451 -22.30 -36.36 -13.56
N ALA A 452 -22.64 -36.18 -14.84
CA ALA A 452 -23.91 -35.57 -15.25
C ALA A 452 -25.13 -36.51 -15.04
N ALA A 453 -24.93 -37.81 -15.19
CA ALA A 453 -25.98 -38.82 -14.94
C ALA A 453 -26.34 -38.97 -13.45
N ALA A 454 -25.45 -38.59 -12.53
CA ALA A 454 -25.69 -38.67 -11.09
C ALA A 454 -26.57 -37.51 -10.54
N VAL A 455 -26.79 -36.44 -11.32
CA VAL A 455 -27.45 -35.19 -10.85
C VAL A 455 -28.75 -34.86 -11.60
N GLY A 456 -29.20 -35.69 -12.54
CA GLY A 456 -30.53 -35.55 -13.15
C GLY A 456 -30.74 -34.27 -13.97
N MET A 457 -29.69 -33.68 -14.53
CA MET A 457 -29.78 -32.47 -15.36
C MET A 457 -30.02 -32.81 -16.83
N VAL A 458 -30.97 -32.10 -17.46
CA VAL A 458 -31.31 -32.22 -18.89
C VAL A 458 -30.10 -31.83 -19.77
N PRO A 459 -29.78 -32.58 -20.84
CA PRO A 459 -28.61 -32.28 -21.67
C PRO A 459 -28.74 -30.96 -22.44
N PRO A 460 -27.65 -30.20 -22.63
CA PRO A 460 -27.69 -28.89 -23.28
C PRO A 460 -28.09 -28.97 -24.76
N SER A 461 -28.76 -27.92 -25.22
CA SER A 461 -29.30 -27.81 -26.58
C SER A 461 -28.17 -27.80 -27.66
N PRO A 462 -28.48 -28.15 -28.92
CA PRO A 462 -27.51 -28.20 -30.01
C PRO A 462 -26.76 -26.87 -30.24
N ALA A 463 -27.40 -25.74 -29.98
CA ALA A 463 -26.80 -24.40 -30.11
C ALA A 463 -25.70 -24.15 -29.06
N VAL A 464 -25.93 -24.59 -27.81
CA VAL A 464 -24.93 -24.52 -26.73
C VAL A 464 -23.71 -25.40 -27.05
N ARG A 465 -23.95 -26.58 -27.66
CA ARG A 465 -22.87 -27.48 -28.13
C ARG A 465 -22.06 -26.89 -29.30
N ALA A 466 -22.70 -26.14 -30.20
CA ALA A 466 -22.01 -25.48 -31.33
C ALA A 466 -21.13 -24.31 -30.88
N VAL A 467 -21.59 -23.51 -29.91
CA VAL A 467 -20.80 -22.42 -29.31
C VAL A 467 -19.65 -22.96 -28.45
N GLN A 468 -19.87 -24.05 -27.71
CA GLN A 468 -18.81 -24.80 -27.00
C GLN A 468 -17.74 -25.32 -27.97
N ARG A 469 -18.13 -25.88 -29.12
CA ARG A 469 -17.19 -26.32 -30.16
C ARG A 469 -16.36 -25.15 -30.71
N SER A 470 -16.97 -24.02 -31.05
CA SER A 470 -16.26 -22.88 -31.67
C SER A 470 -15.20 -22.22 -30.76
N ALA A 471 -15.45 -22.08 -29.46
CA ALA A 471 -14.49 -21.48 -28.52
C ALA A 471 -13.35 -22.44 -28.13
N THR A 472 -13.69 -23.72 -27.93
CA THR A 472 -12.70 -24.79 -27.69
C THR A 472 -11.87 -25.05 -28.95
N GLU A 473 -12.45 -24.98 -30.15
CA GLU A 473 -11.73 -25.05 -31.43
C GLU A 473 -10.75 -23.90 -31.58
N ARG A 474 -11.07 -22.65 -31.22
CA ARG A 474 -10.12 -21.52 -31.31
C ARG A 474 -8.94 -21.65 -30.33
N HIS A 475 -9.18 -22.10 -29.10
CA HIS A 475 -8.11 -22.34 -28.11
C HIS A 475 -7.26 -23.57 -28.47
N LEU A 476 -7.89 -24.65 -28.96
CA LEU A 476 -7.20 -25.81 -29.52
C LEU A 476 -6.43 -25.44 -30.78
N THR A 477 -6.92 -24.51 -31.61
CA THR A 477 -6.21 -24.03 -32.80
C THR A 477 -4.94 -23.29 -32.39
N MET A 478 -5.00 -22.36 -31.42
CA MET A 478 -3.80 -21.67 -30.92
C MET A 478 -2.80 -22.62 -30.23
N GLN A 479 -3.27 -23.54 -29.38
CA GLN A 479 -2.41 -24.55 -28.75
C GLN A 479 -1.84 -25.56 -29.76
N ALA A 480 -2.61 -25.92 -30.79
CA ALA A 480 -2.15 -26.78 -31.87
C ALA A 480 -1.08 -26.08 -32.72
N THR A 481 -1.23 -24.78 -32.99
CA THR A 481 -0.20 -23.97 -33.67
C THR A 481 1.09 -23.93 -32.84
N VAL A 482 1.03 -23.63 -31.54
CA VAL A 482 2.23 -23.62 -30.67
C VAL A 482 2.84 -25.02 -30.54
N THR A 483 2.02 -26.06 -30.43
CA THR A 483 2.47 -27.46 -30.35
C THR A 483 3.15 -27.91 -31.64
N TRP A 484 2.60 -27.55 -32.80
CA TRP A 484 3.19 -27.83 -34.11
C TRP A 484 4.50 -27.06 -34.30
N SER A 485 4.53 -25.76 -34.01
CA SER A 485 5.74 -24.94 -34.05
C SER A 485 6.83 -25.50 -33.13
N TYR A 486 6.46 -26.01 -31.94
CA TYR A 486 7.40 -26.66 -31.02
C TYR A 486 7.93 -28.01 -31.54
N ARG A 487 7.09 -28.87 -32.11
CA ARG A 487 7.50 -30.18 -32.66
C ARG A 487 8.45 -30.06 -33.84
N THR A 488 8.40 -28.95 -34.57
CA THR A 488 9.30 -28.68 -35.68
C THR A 488 10.61 -28.02 -35.24
N LEU A 489 10.84 -27.81 -33.94
CA LEU A 489 12.11 -27.31 -33.42
C LEU A 489 13.15 -28.44 -33.34
N GLY A 490 14.38 -28.14 -33.75
CA GLY A 490 15.52 -29.02 -33.46
C GLY A 490 15.83 -29.09 -31.96
N PRO A 491 16.59 -30.09 -31.50
CA PRO A 491 16.83 -30.33 -30.06
C PRO A 491 17.41 -29.12 -29.31
N ARG A 492 18.35 -28.38 -29.93
CA ARG A 492 18.96 -27.19 -29.34
C ARG A 492 17.94 -26.05 -29.14
N ALA A 493 17.15 -25.73 -30.16
CA ALA A 493 16.14 -24.66 -30.11
C ALA A 493 14.99 -25.02 -29.15
N ALA A 494 14.54 -26.28 -29.13
CA ALA A 494 13.54 -26.75 -28.19
C ALA A 494 14.02 -26.63 -26.74
N ARG A 495 15.29 -26.98 -26.46
CA ARG A 495 15.89 -26.81 -25.12
C ARG A 495 15.98 -25.32 -24.74
N LEU A 496 16.48 -24.47 -25.64
CA LEU A 496 16.55 -23.03 -25.39
C LEU A 496 15.18 -22.45 -25.04
N LEU A 497 14.13 -22.79 -25.80
CA LEU A 497 12.77 -22.33 -25.52
C LEU A 497 12.29 -22.77 -24.12
N ARG A 498 12.50 -24.03 -23.74
CA ARG A 498 12.14 -24.53 -22.40
C ARG A 498 12.87 -23.78 -21.30
N TRP A 499 14.17 -23.55 -21.47
CA TRP A 499 15.00 -22.91 -20.45
C TRP A 499 14.69 -21.42 -20.32
N LEU A 500 14.42 -20.71 -21.42
CA LEU A 500 14.00 -19.30 -21.37
C LEU A 500 12.70 -19.08 -20.59
N ALA A 501 11.86 -20.10 -20.45
CA ALA A 501 10.61 -20.01 -19.71
C ALA A 501 10.78 -19.73 -18.20
N VAL A 502 11.99 -19.87 -17.64
CA VAL A 502 12.26 -19.54 -16.23
C VAL A 502 12.32 -18.04 -15.96
N PHE A 503 12.63 -17.24 -16.98
CA PHE A 503 12.64 -15.77 -16.89
C PHE A 503 11.21 -15.23 -17.08
N ALA A 504 10.88 -14.14 -16.40
CA ALA A 504 9.59 -13.45 -16.51
C ALA A 504 9.62 -12.33 -17.56
N GLY A 505 10.74 -11.62 -17.67
CA GLY A 505 10.97 -10.48 -18.54
C GLY A 505 11.72 -10.80 -19.83
N PRO A 506 12.05 -9.76 -20.63
CA PRO A 506 12.98 -9.86 -21.74
C PRO A 506 14.41 -10.11 -21.23
N VAL A 507 15.21 -10.82 -22.03
CA VAL A 507 16.61 -11.14 -21.69
C VAL A 507 17.57 -10.67 -22.78
N ASP A 508 18.77 -10.25 -22.40
CA ASP A 508 19.83 -9.92 -23.37
C ASP A 508 20.59 -11.18 -23.84
N LEU A 509 21.43 -11.03 -24.87
CA LEU A 509 22.20 -12.16 -25.43
C LEU A 509 23.10 -12.82 -24.37
N ALA A 510 23.77 -12.03 -23.52
CA ALA A 510 24.65 -12.54 -22.47
C ALA A 510 23.89 -13.41 -21.44
N THR A 511 22.63 -13.08 -21.15
CA THR A 511 21.76 -13.88 -20.30
C THR A 511 21.37 -15.20 -20.98
N VAL A 512 21.13 -15.19 -22.29
CA VAL A 512 20.87 -16.42 -23.06
C VAL A 512 22.11 -17.34 -23.07
N GLU A 513 23.30 -16.77 -23.28
CA GLU A 513 24.59 -17.48 -23.21
C GLU A 513 24.80 -18.12 -21.84
N TRP A 514 24.59 -17.37 -20.75
CA TRP A 514 24.69 -17.86 -19.39
C TRP A 514 23.78 -19.08 -19.14
N LEU A 515 22.54 -18.98 -19.61
CA LEU A 515 21.54 -20.00 -19.39
C LEU A 515 21.87 -21.31 -20.13
N LEU A 516 22.29 -21.21 -21.39
CA LEU A 516 22.65 -22.37 -22.21
C LEU A 516 24.00 -22.98 -21.81
N GLY A 517 24.99 -22.13 -21.48
CA GLY A 517 26.39 -22.52 -21.33
C GLY A 517 27.03 -23.00 -22.64
N ASP A 518 26.51 -22.53 -23.78
CA ASP A 518 26.93 -22.87 -25.15
C ASP A 518 26.48 -21.73 -26.09
N ASP A 519 26.92 -21.74 -27.35
CA ASP A 519 26.57 -20.72 -28.35
C ASP A 519 25.04 -20.65 -28.57
N PRO A 520 24.42 -19.49 -28.28
CA PRO A 520 22.98 -19.30 -28.39
C PRO A 520 22.53 -18.88 -29.79
N LEU A 521 23.41 -18.44 -30.69
CA LEU A 521 23.02 -17.73 -31.92
C LEU A 521 22.15 -18.59 -32.83
N ASP A 522 22.61 -19.81 -33.14
CA ASP A 522 21.88 -20.77 -33.97
C ASP A 522 20.48 -21.12 -33.41
N PRO A 523 20.34 -21.61 -32.15
CA PRO A 523 19.02 -21.93 -31.62
C PRO A 523 18.13 -20.70 -31.44
N LEU A 524 18.69 -19.53 -31.15
CA LEU A 524 17.93 -18.29 -30.97
C LEU A 524 17.39 -17.77 -32.30
N SER A 525 18.19 -17.81 -33.37
CA SER A 525 17.75 -17.49 -34.73
C SER A 525 16.54 -18.32 -35.14
N VAL A 526 16.59 -19.65 -34.90
CA VAL A 526 15.47 -20.56 -35.20
C VAL A 526 14.19 -20.18 -34.43
N LEU A 527 14.31 -19.75 -33.17
CA LEU A 527 13.16 -19.35 -32.35
C LEU A 527 12.57 -18.01 -32.82
N VAL A 528 13.41 -17.07 -33.25
CA VAL A 528 12.98 -15.78 -33.81
C VAL A 528 12.30 -15.98 -35.17
N ASP A 529 12.90 -16.76 -36.07
CA ASP A 529 12.34 -17.07 -37.39
C ASP A 529 10.94 -17.71 -37.29
N LYS A 530 10.75 -18.55 -36.26
CA LYS A 530 9.46 -19.22 -35.98
C LYS A 530 8.52 -18.39 -35.10
N SER A 531 8.85 -17.13 -34.81
CA SER A 531 8.07 -16.23 -33.94
C SER A 531 7.75 -16.81 -32.55
N MET A 532 8.59 -17.74 -32.06
CA MET A 532 8.46 -18.32 -30.73
C MET A 532 9.09 -17.42 -29.65
N VAL A 533 10.04 -16.59 -30.07
CA VAL A 533 10.69 -15.53 -29.30
C VAL A 533 10.73 -14.28 -30.18
N LEU A 534 10.44 -13.12 -29.59
CA LEU A 534 10.50 -11.82 -30.26
C LEU A 534 11.83 -11.15 -29.93
N ALA A 535 12.51 -10.63 -30.95
CA ALA A 535 13.70 -9.80 -30.80
C ALA A 535 13.29 -8.31 -30.82
N GLU A 536 13.60 -7.59 -29.74
CA GLU A 536 13.29 -6.18 -29.56
C GLU A 536 14.60 -5.37 -29.49
N PRO A 537 14.77 -4.33 -30.30
CA PRO A 537 15.98 -3.50 -30.27
C PRO A 537 16.07 -2.73 -28.94
N HIS A 538 17.25 -2.74 -28.33
CA HIS A 538 17.58 -2.06 -27.08
C HIS A 538 18.92 -1.30 -27.19
N ALA A 539 19.17 -0.36 -26.28
CA ALA A 539 20.32 0.56 -26.36
C ALA A 539 21.68 -0.15 -26.34
N SER A 540 21.77 -1.32 -25.70
CA SER A 540 22.97 -2.15 -25.58
C SER A 540 22.99 -3.39 -26.48
N GLY A 541 21.99 -3.57 -27.36
CA GLY A 541 21.86 -4.75 -28.21
C GLY A 541 20.40 -5.17 -28.42
N SER A 542 20.16 -6.40 -28.89
CA SER A 542 18.80 -6.95 -28.96
C SER A 542 18.42 -7.62 -27.64
N THR A 543 17.18 -7.43 -27.20
CA THR A 543 16.57 -8.19 -26.12
C THR A 543 15.56 -9.18 -26.68
N TYR A 544 15.40 -10.31 -26.00
CA TYR A 544 14.61 -11.43 -26.45
C TYR A 544 13.48 -11.69 -25.48
N ARG A 545 12.23 -11.65 -25.97
CA ARG A 545 11.02 -11.80 -25.16
C ARG A 545 10.18 -12.96 -25.64
N MET A 546 9.66 -13.75 -24.71
CA MET A 546 8.68 -14.79 -24.99
C MET A 546 7.26 -14.28 -24.72
N LEU A 547 6.31 -14.61 -25.59
CA LEU A 547 4.89 -14.32 -25.33
C LEU A 547 4.35 -15.26 -24.24
N ASP A 548 3.51 -14.75 -23.34
CA ASP A 548 3.03 -15.51 -22.17
C ASP A 548 2.38 -16.86 -22.50
N PRO A 549 1.57 -17.02 -23.57
CA PRO A 549 1.04 -18.33 -23.94
C PRO A 549 2.13 -19.35 -24.31
N ILE A 550 3.19 -18.89 -24.99
CA ILE A 550 4.33 -19.73 -25.38
C ILE A 550 5.17 -20.05 -24.14
N ARG A 551 5.36 -19.08 -23.24
CA ARG A 551 6.06 -19.26 -21.96
C ARG A 551 5.39 -20.30 -21.08
N ALA A 552 4.07 -20.22 -20.92
CA ALA A 552 3.30 -21.21 -20.15
C ALA A 552 3.42 -22.61 -20.76
N TYR A 553 3.37 -22.72 -22.10
CA TYR A 553 3.59 -23.99 -22.79
C TYR A 553 5.02 -24.53 -22.60
N ALA A 554 6.03 -23.68 -22.78
CA ALA A 554 7.44 -24.04 -22.63
C ALA A 554 7.79 -24.44 -21.17
N ALA A 555 7.20 -23.77 -20.17
CA ALA A 555 7.37 -24.13 -18.76
C ALA A 555 6.81 -25.53 -18.45
N ARG A 556 5.64 -25.90 -19.00
CA ARG A 556 5.13 -27.28 -18.87
C ARG A 556 6.07 -28.30 -19.52
N ARG A 557 6.57 -28.00 -20.72
CA ARG A 557 7.55 -28.86 -21.41
C ARG A 557 8.88 -28.97 -20.66
N LEU A 558 9.31 -27.93 -19.95
CA LEU A 558 10.49 -27.95 -19.09
C LEU A 558 10.36 -28.99 -17.97
N VAL A 559 9.19 -29.04 -17.32
CA VAL A 559 8.87 -30.03 -16.28
C VAL A 559 8.79 -31.44 -16.89
N GLU A 560 8.05 -31.62 -17.98
CA GLU A 560 7.92 -32.91 -18.67
C GLU A 560 9.27 -33.47 -19.15
N ALA A 561 10.20 -32.60 -19.54
CA ALA A 561 11.56 -32.98 -19.94
C ALA A 561 12.47 -33.33 -18.74
N GLY A 562 12.03 -33.11 -17.50
CA GLY A 562 12.83 -33.31 -16.29
C GLY A 562 13.98 -32.31 -16.11
N GLU A 563 13.94 -31.18 -16.83
CA GLU A 563 15.03 -30.19 -16.88
C GLU A 563 14.82 -29.00 -15.92
N GLU A 564 13.68 -28.93 -15.22
CA GLU A 564 13.27 -27.77 -14.42
C GLU A 564 14.32 -27.37 -13.36
N ARG A 565 14.81 -28.33 -12.57
CA ARG A 565 15.80 -28.05 -11.51
C ARG A 565 17.06 -27.40 -12.08
N SER A 566 17.63 -27.98 -13.14
CA SER A 566 18.86 -27.45 -13.75
C SER A 566 18.66 -26.04 -14.33
N ALA A 567 17.54 -25.79 -15.01
CA ALA A 567 17.25 -24.48 -15.58
C ALA A 567 17.03 -23.42 -14.49
N ARG A 568 16.24 -23.74 -13.46
CA ARG A 568 15.95 -22.79 -12.37
C ARG A 568 17.15 -22.57 -11.44
N ASP A 569 17.98 -23.57 -11.18
CA ASP A 569 19.22 -23.39 -10.39
C ASP A 569 20.21 -22.48 -11.15
N ARG A 570 20.30 -22.58 -12.49
CA ARG A 570 21.07 -21.61 -13.30
C ARG A 570 20.48 -20.20 -13.26
N HIS A 571 19.16 -20.07 -13.26
CA HIS A 571 18.48 -18.78 -13.10
C HIS A 571 18.75 -18.15 -11.74
N VAL A 572 18.79 -18.93 -10.65
CA VAL A 572 19.18 -18.45 -9.31
C VAL A 572 20.65 -17.99 -9.30
N ALA A 573 21.55 -18.74 -9.94
CA ALA A 573 22.94 -18.35 -10.07
C ALA A 573 23.11 -17.06 -10.89
N TRP A 574 22.38 -16.93 -12.01
CA TRP A 574 22.32 -15.69 -12.79
C TRP A 574 21.78 -14.53 -11.95
N SER A 575 20.70 -14.75 -11.20
CA SER A 575 20.05 -13.75 -10.34
C SER A 575 21.01 -13.23 -9.28
N THR A 576 21.79 -14.12 -8.68
CA THR A 576 22.83 -13.77 -7.70
C THR A 576 23.91 -12.92 -8.36
N HIS A 577 24.37 -13.32 -9.55
CA HIS A 577 25.37 -12.56 -10.31
C HIS A 577 24.86 -11.17 -10.73
N ALA A 578 23.62 -11.07 -11.22
CA ALA A 578 22.99 -9.81 -11.59
C ALA A 578 22.90 -8.84 -10.39
N LEU A 579 22.54 -9.38 -9.22
CA LEU A 579 22.47 -8.63 -7.98
C LEU A 579 23.86 -8.15 -7.53
N GLU A 580 24.90 -8.99 -7.60
CA GLU A 580 26.29 -8.60 -7.32
C GLU A 580 26.77 -7.51 -8.26
N ARG A 581 26.46 -7.62 -9.56
CA ARG A 581 26.81 -6.61 -10.57
C ARG A 581 26.18 -5.25 -10.30
N ALA A 582 24.98 -5.20 -9.69
CA ALA A 582 24.37 -3.93 -9.30
C ALA A 582 25.19 -3.14 -8.26
N HIS A 583 26.14 -3.80 -7.59
CA HIS A 583 27.03 -3.18 -6.60
C HIS A 583 28.40 -2.79 -7.18
N LEU A 584 28.67 -3.10 -8.45
CA LEU A 584 29.98 -2.92 -9.08
C LEU A 584 29.90 -1.99 -10.30
N GLY A 585 30.92 -1.15 -10.47
CA GLY A 585 31.12 -0.34 -11.66
C GLY A 585 31.63 -1.16 -12.85
N PRO A 586 31.74 -0.54 -14.05
CA PRO A 586 32.32 -1.19 -15.23
C PRO A 586 33.77 -1.69 -15.03
N ASP A 587 34.50 -1.06 -14.10
CA ASP A 587 35.86 -1.42 -13.70
C ASP A 587 35.93 -2.50 -12.60
N GLY A 588 34.77 -3.05 -12.20
CA GLY A 588 34.65 -4.07 -11.16
C GLY A 588 34.84 -3.54 -9.73
N ARG A 589 34.91 -2.22 -9.54
CA ARG A 589 35.04 -1.62 -8.19
C ARG A 589 33.67 -1.37 -7.56
N PRO A 590 33.55 -1.44 -6.21
CA PRO A 590 32.30 -1.12 -5.53
C PRO A 590 31.84 0.31 -5.84
N VAL A 591 30.60 0.44 -6.29
CA VAL A 591 29.95 1.73 -6.55
C VAL A 591 28.81 1.96 -5.57
N THR A 592 28.24 3.16 -5.60
CA THR A 592 27.02 3.44 -4.86
C THR A 592 25.86 2.69 -5.46
N LEU A 593 25.20 1.89 -4.62
CA LEU A 593 24.03 1.11 -5.03
C LEU A 593 22.92 2.06 -5.46
N SER A 594 22.47 1.89 -6.71
CA SER A 594 21.26 2.53 -7.20
C SER A 594 20.10 1.53 -7.13
N LEU A 595 19.08 1.85 -6.34
CA LEU A 595 17.89 1.00 -6.23
C LEU A 595 17.06 1.01 -7.51
N TYR A 596 17.20 2.04 -8.36
CA TYR A 596 16.60 2.04 -9.70
C TYR A 596 17.20 0.96 -10.61
N ALA A 597 18.46 0.57 -10.39
CA ALA A 597 19.05 -0.54 -11.13
C ALA A 597 18.46 -1.90 -10.70
N LEU A 598 17.85 -1.97 -9.51
CA LEU A 598 17.17 -3.16 -9.00
C LEU A 598 15.70 -3.23 -9.43
N ASP A 599 15.04 -2.10 -9.69
CA ASP A 599 13.61 -2.06 -10.07
C ASP A 599 13.29 -2.99 -11.27
N PRO A 600 14.05 -3.00 -12.38
CA PRO A 600 13.82 -3.93 -13.49
C PRO A 600 14.12 -5.40 -13.14
N LEU A 601 15.02 -5.65 -12.19
CA LEU A 601 15.41 -6.99 -11.76
C LEU A 601 14.43 -7.59 -10.75
N ALA A 602 13.62 -6.79 -10.07
CA ALA A 602 12.77 -7.23 -8.98
C ALA A 602 11.84 -8.39 -9.37
N GLY A 603 11.26 -8.37 -10.58
CA GLY A 603 10.43 -9.46 -11.09
C GLY A 603 11.18 -10.79 -11.22
N GLU A 604 12.43 -10.73 -11.71
CA GLU A 604 13.30 -11.90 -11.86
C GLU A 604 13.79 -12.43 -10.51
N LEU A 605 14.23 -11.54 -9.63
CA LEU A 605 14.71 -11.91 -8.30
C LEU A 605 13.58 -12.54 -7.47
N ARG A 606 12.34 -12.07 -7.61
CA ARG A 606 11.15 -12.73 -7.03
C ARG A 606 10.94 -14.11 -7.61
N ALA A 607 11.05 -14.29 -8.93
CA ALA A 607 10.92 -15.60 -9.57
C ALA A 607 11.96 -16.61 -9.05
N ALA A 608 13.21 -16.17 -8.90
CA ALA A 608 14.30 -16.94 -8.31
C ALA A 608 14.04 -17.28 -6.84
N LEU A 609 13.57 -16.31 -6.04
CA LEU A 609 13.17 -16.52 -4.64
C LEU A 609 12.05 -17.56 -4.51
N ARG A 610 11.04 -17.57 -5.42
CA ARG A 610 9.99 -18.61 -5.40
C ARG A 610 10.60 -19.99 -5.56
N TRP A 611 11.52 -20.14 -6.51
CA TRP A 611 12.18 -21.42 -6.72
C TRP A 611 12.96 -21.84 -5.47
N CYS A 612 13.76 -20.94 -4.89
CA CYS A 612 14.48 -21.21 -3.64
C CYS A 612 13.55 -21.62 -2.48
N ALA A 613 12.36 -21.02 -2.39
CA ALA A 613 11.38 -21.31 -1.36
C ALA A 613 10.64 -22.64 -1.55
N THR A 614 10.52 -23.17 -2.77
CA THR A 614 9.73 -24.38 -3.05
C THR A 614 10.56 -25.61 -3.43
N GLY A 615 11.56 -25.45 -4.30
CA GLY A 615 12.28 -26.58 -4.93
C GLY A 615 13.81 -26.49 -4.86
N GLY A 616 14.34 -25.26 -4.80
CA GLY A 616 15.76 -24.94 -4.78
C GLY A 616 16.40 -24.90 -3.39
N SER A 617 17.60 -24.31 -3.33
CA SER A 617 18.35 -24.07 -2.09
C SER A 617 17.80 -22.86 -1.34
N ALA A 618 17.45 -23.05 -0.07
CA ALA A 618 17.03 -21.97 0.80
C ALA A 618 18.21 -21.05 1.11
N ARG A 619 19.43 -21.59 1.20
CA ARG A 619 20.66 -20.80 1.39
C ARG A 619 20.84 -19.77 0.28
N ALA A 620 20.68 -20.19 -0.98
CA ALA A 620 20.73 -19.27 -2.12
C ALA A 620 19.62 -18.21 -2.04
N GLY A 621 18.41 -18.62 -1.63
CA GLY A 621 17.30 -17.69 -1.40
C GLY A 621 17.58 -16.64 -0.33
N LEU A 622 18.22 -17.01 0.79
CA LEU A 622 18.61 -16.05 1.83
C LEU A 622 19.60 -15.01 1.32
N ARG A 623 20.51 -15.37 0.41
CA ARG A 623 21.44 -14.43 -0.23
C ARG A 623 20.74 -13.46 -1.16
N LEU A 624 19.80 -13.95 -1.97
CA LEU A 624 18.97 -13.11 -2.84
C LEU A 624 18.12 -12.13 -2.00
N ALA A 625 17.51 -12.61 -0.92
CA ALA A 625 16.79 -11.77 0.03
C ALA A 625 17.72 -10.70 0.65
N GLY A 626 18.97 -11.08 0.94
CA GLY A 626 20.03 -10.18 1.40
C GLY A 626 20.25 -8.94 0.53
N GLY A 627 20.33 -9.10 -0.79
CA GLY A 627 20.50 -7.95 -1.68
C GLY A 627 19.21 -7.19 -2.00
N LEU A 628 18.03 -7.78 -1.76
CA LEU A 628 16.74 -7.10 -1.88
C LEU A 628 16.29 -6.38 -0.61
N ASP A 629 16.90 -6.67 0.54
CA ASP A 629 16.59 -6.09 1.85
C ASP A 629 16.42 -4.56 1.83
N GLN A 630 17.42 -3.86 1.27
CA GLN A 630 17.37 -2.40 1.16
C GLN A 630 16.28 -1.94 0.19
N TRP A 631 16.09 -2.64 -0.91
CA TRP A 631 15.05 -2.32 -1.90
C TRP A 631 13.65 -2.46 -1.30
N TRP A 632 13.37 -3.55 -0.58
CA TRP A 632 12.07 -3.73 0.10
C TRP A 632 11.79 -2.62 1.11
N ARG A 633 12.78 -2.21 1.90
CA ARG A 633 12.61 -1.11 2.87
C ARG A 633 12.29 0.23 2.21
N GLU A 634 12.99 0.58 1.13
CA GLU A 634 12.82 1.88 0.47
C GLU A 634 11.61 1.93 -0.49
N ARG A 635 10.97 0.79 -0.75
CA ARG A 635 9.75 0.67 -1.57
C ARG A 635 8.49 0.37 -0.75
N GLY A 636 8.58 0.28 0.58
CA GLY A 636 7.42 -0.01 1.43
C GLY A 636 6.97 -1.48 1.39
N LEU A 637 7.87 -2.40 1.01
CA LEU A 637 7.58 -3.82 0.78
C LEU A 637 8.12 -4.70 1.91
N ALA A 638 8.20 -4.18 3.14
CA ALA A 638 8.70 -4.92 4.30
C ALA A 638 7.94 -6.23 4.55
N ARG A 639 6.62 -6.24 4.32
CA ARG A 639 5.78 -7.44 4.41
C ARG A 639 6.21 -8.54 3.44
N GLU A 640 6.55 -8.15 2.21
CA GLU A 640 7.03 -9.08 1.19
C GLU A 640 8.35 -9.72 1.62
N GLY A 641 9.30 -8.90 2.10
CA GLY A 641 10.58 -9.39 2.63
C GLY A 641 10.41 -10.40 3.77
N ARG A 642 9.54 -10.11 4.75
CA ARG A 642 9.24 -11.06 5.85
C ARG A 642 8.64 -12.37 5.34
N LEU A 643 7.74 -12.32 4.38
CA LEU A 643 7.14 -13.53 3.82
C LEU A 643 8.19 -14.41 3.16
N TRP A 644 9.08 -13.83 2.34
CA TRP A 644 10.14 -14.59 1.70
C TRP A 644 11.05 -15.24 2.72
N LEU A 645 11.47 -14.50 3.75
CA LEU A 645 12.26 -15.05 4.85
C LEU A 645 11.52 -16.18 5.57
N PHE A 646 10.22 -16.01 5.87
CA PHE A 646 9.39 -17.05 6.47
C PHE A 646 9.35 -18.34 5.64
N ARG A 647 9.14 -18.23 4.32
CA ARG A 647 9.15 -19.41 3.43
C ARG A 647 10.51 -20.07 3.35
N LEU A 648 11.59 -19.29 3.32
CA LEU A 648 12.94 -19.82 3.31
C LEU A 648 13.26 -20.55 4.63
N TYR A 649 12.79 -20.05 5.78
CA TYR A 649 12.88 -20.79 7.04
C TYR A 649 12.08 -22.08 7.03
N GLY A 650 10.86 -22.07 6.47
CA GLY A 650 10.06 -23.27 6.24
C GLY A 650 10.82 -24.29 5.39
N ARG A 651 11.43 -23.84 4.29
CA ARG A 651 12.24 -24.67 3.41
C ARG A 651 13.47 -25.27 4.11
N ILE A 652 14.15 -24.51 4.96
CA ILE A 652 15.26 -25.00 5.80
C ILE A 652 14.77 -26.11 6.73
N ALA A 653 13.61 -25.92 7.37
CA ALA A 653 13.03 -26.92 8.26
C ALA A 653 12.60 -28.20 7.51
N GLU A 654 12.02 -28.06 6.31
CA GLU A 654 11.60 -29.19 5.47
C GLU A 654 12.79 -30.02 4.95
N THR A 655 13.85 -29.35 4.51
CA THR A 655 14.98 -30.01 3.83
C THR A 655 16.12 -30.39 4.77
N GLY A 656 16.19 -29.77 5.96
CA GLY A 656 17.34 -29.88 6.84
C GLY A 656 18.62 -29.26 6.28
N GLU A 657 18.51 -28.34 5.31
CA GLU A 657 19.67 -27.67 4.70
C GLU A 657 20.48 -26.94 5.78
N ARG A 658 21.78 -27.26 5.90
CA ARG A 658 22.66 -26.60 6.88
C ARG A 658 23.03 -25.20 6.39
N ILE A 659 22.58 -24.19 7.13
CA ILE A 659 22.90 -22.79 6.89
C ILE A 659 23.96 -22.34 7.90
N PRO A 660 25.04 -21.65 7.49
CA PRO A 660 25.99 -21.08 8.43
C PRO A 660 25.35 -20.05 9.35
N GLU A 661 25.78 -20.02 10.62
CA GLU A 661 25.26 -19.08 11.62
C GLU A 661 25.35 -17.61 11.19
N ALA A 662 26.39 -17.22 10.45
CA ALA A 662 26.52 -15.87 9.91
C ALA A 662 25.39 -15.51 8.92
N GLU A 663 25.01 -16.45 8.04
CA GLU A 663 23.94 -16.22 7.07
C GLU A 663 22.56 -16.24 7.75
N LEU A 664 22.36 -17.08 8.78
CA LEU A 664 21.17 -17.06 9.60
C LEU A 664 21.04 -15.77 10.42
N ALA A 665 22.13 -15.30 11.03
CA ALA A 665 22.16 -14.06 11.79
C ALA A 665 21.79 -12.86 10.91
N ALA A 666 22.35 -12.77 9.70
CA ALA A 666 21.96 -11.75 8.72
C ALA A 666 20.47 -11.85 8.36
N ALA A 667 19.97 -13.07 8.09
CA ALA A 667 18.55 -13.30 7.78
C ALA A 667 17.62 -12.87 8.92
N TYR A 668 17.92 -13.26 10.17
CA TYR A 668 17.13 -12.87 11.32
C TYR A 668 17.18 -11.37 11.59
N HIS A 669 18.33 -10.73 11.34
CA HIS A 669 18.45 -9.27 11.46
C HIS A 669 17.57 -8.55 10.43
N MET A 670 17.59 -8.98 9.17
CA MET A 670 16.68 -8.44 8.13
C MET A 670 15.21 -8.66 8.51
N HIS A 671 14.85 -9.84 9.01
CA HIS A 671 13.50 -10.13 9.49
C HIS A 671 13.07 -9.18 10.60
N SER A 672 13.95 -8.95 11.58
CA SER A 672 13.73 -7.98 12.66
C SER A 672 13.43 -6.60 12.12
N LEU A 673 14.27 -6.08 11.22
CA LEU A 673 14.09 -4.75 10.63
C LEU A 673 12.79 -4.63 9.84
N HIS A 674 12.42 -5.66 9.08
CA HIS A 674 11.14 -5.66 8.35
C HIS A 674 9.93 -5.81 9.28
N ALA A 675 10.07 -6.49 10.42
CA ALA A 675 9.01 -6.60 11.42
C ALA A 675 8.76 -5.26 12.12
N GLY A 676 9.81 -4.54 12.53
CA GLY A 676 9.69 -3.19 13.08
C GLY A 676 9.06 -2.21 12.08
N ALA A 677 9.51 -2.24 10.81
CA ALA A 677 8.98 -1.37 9.76
C ALA A 677 7.47 -1.54 9.49
N ASP A 678 6.90 -2.72 9.77
CA ASP A 678 5.46 -3.00 9.65
C ASP A 678 4.73 -2.97 11.02
N GLY A 679 5.41 -2.56 12.09
CA GLY A 679 4.84 -2.38 13.43
C GLY A 679 4.59 -3.67 14.21
N GLU A 680 5.25 -4.78 13.86
CA GLU A 680 5.14 -6.07 14.54
C GLU A 680 6.26 -6.22 15.60
N PHE A 681 6.19 -5.40 16.66
CA PHE A 681 7.23 -5.25 17.67
C PHE A 681 7.59 -6.55 18.42
N GLY A 682 6.60 -7.44 18.64
CA GLY A 682 6.84 -8.73 19.29
C GLY A 682 7.64 -9.69 18.40
N GLU A 683 7.42 -9.65 17.09
CA GLU A 683 8.18 -10.42 16.12
C GLU A 683 9.58 -9.83 15.92
N GLU A 684 9.67 -8.51 15.83
CA GLU A 684 10.92 -7.76 15.78
C GLU A 684 11.85 -8.15 16.93
N LEU A 685 11.39 -8.05 18.18
CA LEU A 685 12.19 -8.40 19.36
C LEU A 685 12.70 -9.85 19.31
N ARG A 686 11.82 -10.79 18.94
CA ARG A 686 12.15 -12.22 18.85
C ARG A 686 13.26 -12.47 17.82
N TYR A 687 13.15 -11.87 16.64
CA TYR A 687 14.13 -12.07 15.57
C TYR A 687 15.42 -11.29 15.82
N SER A 688 15.36 -10.14 16.48
CA SER A 688 16.54 -9.42 16.99
C SER A 688 17.37 -10.30 17.95
N GLN A 689 16.72 -10.96 18.90
CA GLN A 689 17.39 -11.88 19.84
C GLN A 689 18.00 -13.09 19.14
N ARG A 690 17.30 -13.67 18.15
CA ARG A 690 17.83 -14.79 17.35
C ARG A 690 19.03 -14.37 16.50
N ALA A 691 18.98 -13.18 15.91
CA ALA A 691 20.10 -12.60 15.18
C ALA A 691 21.32 -12.44 16.08
N GLU A 692 21.15 -11.94 17.31
CA GLU A 692 22.26 -11.76 18.25
C GLU A 692 22.88 -13.11 18.63
N ALA A 693 22.05 -14.10 18.99
CA ALA A 693 22.53 -15.43 19.35
C ALA A 693 23.33 -16.07 18.21
N ALA A 694 22.80 -16.03 16.99
CA ALA A 694 23.48 -16.58 15.81
C ALA A 694 24.76 -15.79 15.46
N ALA A 695 24.75 -14.45 15.56
CA ALA A 695 25.94 -13.63 15.29
C ALA A 695 27.07 -13.91 16.29
N ARG A 696 26.74 -14.11 17.57
CA ARG A 696 27.72 -14.49 18.60
C ARG A 696 28.33 -15.87 18.31
N GLN A 697 27.53 -16.82 17.84
CA GLN A 697 28.03 -18.14 17.45
C GLN A 697 28.88 -18.11 16.18
N ALA A 698 28.57 -17.22 15.24
CA ALA A 698 29.32 -17.04 14.01
C ALA A 698 30.73 -16.48 14.23
N GLY A 699 30.96 -15.72 15.32
CA GLY A 699 32.26 -15.13 15.64
C GLY A 699 32.69 -13.98 14.73
N ASP A 700 31.77 -13.43 13.92
CA ASP A 700 32.01 -12.27 13.06
C ASP A 700 31.69 -10.97 13.83
N ALA A 701 32.75 -10.21 14.16
CA ALA A 701 32.62 -8.97 14.93
C ALA A 701 31.83 -7.88 14.19
N GLY A 702 31.97 -7.76 12.87
CA GLY A 702 31.24 -6.77 12.07
C GLY A 702 29.76 -7.11 11.95
N LEU A 703 29.43 -8.40 11.76
CA LEU A 703 28.05 -8.85 11.80
C LEU A 703 27.42 -8.64 13.17
N LEU A 704 28.13 -8.98 14.24
CA LEU A 704 27.66 -8.73 15.61
C LEU A 704 27.45 -7.24 15.87
N ALA A 705 28.35 -6.37 15.38
CA ALA A 705 28.18 -4.91 15.47
C ALA A 705 26.88 -4.44 14.79
N ARG A 706 26.61 -4.89 13.56
CA ARG A 706 25.36 -4.58 12.83
C ARG A 706 24.11 -5.04 13.59
N VAL A 707 24.13 -6.27 14.09
CA VAL A 707 23.00 -6.85 14.82
C VAL A 707 22.74 -6.11 16.12
N LEU A 708 23.78 -5.83 16.90
CA LEU A 708 23.66 -5.11 18.16
C LEU A 708 23.21 -3.66 17.94
N ALA A 709 23.71 -3.00 16.89
CA ALA A 709 23.26 -1.66 16.50
C ALA A 709 21.75 -1.62 16.19
N GLY A 710 21.18 -2.70 15.65
CA GLY A 710 19.75 -2.84 15.40
C GLY A 710 18.88 -2.94 16.66
N ARG A 711 19.44 -3.17 17.86
CA ARG A 711 18.67 -3.29 19.12
C ARG A 711 18.02 -1.99 19.58
N ALA A 712 18.52 -0.85 19.11
CA ALA A 712 18.01 0.45 19.51
C ALA A 712 16.61 0.72 18.93
N ALA A 713 16.32 0.26 17.71
CA ALA A 713 15.06 0.52 17.02
C ALA A 713 13.82 0.04 17.81
N PRO A 714 13.73 -1.23 18.27
CA PRO A 714 12.59 -1.69 19.06
C PRO A 714 12.41 -0.89 20.37
N LEU A 715 13.51 -0.45 20.99
CA LEU A 715 13.47 0.32 22.23
C LEU A 715 12.96 1.74 21.98
N VAL A 716 13.36 2.36 20.87
CA VAL A 716 12.85 3.65 20.42
C VAL A 716 11.35 3.56 20.17
N ASP A 717 10.89 2.49 19.50
CA ASP A 717 9.47 2.29 19.19
C ASP A 717 8.63 2.03 20.44
N MET A 718 9.21 1.39 21.47
CA MET A 718 8.59 1.22 22.79
C MET A 718 8.71 2.47 23.70
N GLY A 719 9.36 3.54 23.23
CA GLY A 719 9.56 4.77 24.01
C GLY A 719 10.64 4.67 25.11
N GLN A 720 11.45 3.62 25.10
CA GLN A 720 12.53 3.36 26.06
C GLN A 720 13.84 4.05 25.65
N PHE A 721 13.80 5.37 25.49
CA PHE A 721 14.88 6.15 24.88
C PHE A 721 16.20 6.14 25.66
N ALA A 722 16.15 6.16 27.01
CA ALA A 722 17.36 6.14 27.83
C ALA A 722 18.11 4.81 27.69
N GLU A 723 17.37 3.71 27.60
CA GLU A 723 17.93 2.38 27.40
C GLU A 723 18.48 2.21 25.97
N ALA A 724 17.78 2.76 24.98
CA ALA A 724 18.27 2.83 23.61
C ALA A 724 19.58 3.62 23.52
N GLU A 725 19.68 4.78 24.18
CA GLU A 725 20.90 5.62 24.20
C GLU A 725 22.07 4.84 24.83
N ARG A 726 21.84 4.19 25.97
CA ARG A 726 22.84 3.35 26.65
C ARG A 726 23.36 2.25 25.74
N ILE A 727 22.45 1.50 25.10
CA ILE A 727 22.83 0.40 24.20
C ILE A 727 23.60 0.92 22.98
N CYS A 728 23.17 2.02 22.36
CA CYS A 728 23.92 2.60 21.25
C CYS A 728 25.37 2.94 21.65
N ARG A 729 25.57 3.57 22.81
CA ARG A 729 26.92 3.91 23.30
C ARG A 729 27.76 2.66 23.53
N GLU A 730 27.22 1.66 24.22
CA GLU A 730 27.92 0.39 24.47
C GLU A 730 28.34 -0.31 23.18
N VAL A 731 27.46 -0.31 22.16
CA VAL A 731 27.75 -0.92 20.87
C VAL A 731 28.81 -0.14 20.11
N ILE A 732 28.75 1.21 20.13
CA ILE A 732 29.73 2.06 19.46
C ILE A 732 31.11 1.92 20.10
N ASP A 733 31.19 1.92 21.44
CA ASP A 733 32.44 1.75 22.17
C ASP A 733 33.04 0.36 21.92
N TRP A 734 32.21 -0.68 21.99
CA TRP A 734 32.63 -2.04 21.68
C TRP A 734 33.11 -2.18 20.23
N ALA A 735 32.35 -1.67 19.25
CA ALA A 735 32.70 -1.74 17.84
C ALA A 735 33.97 -0.95 17.52
N SER A 736 34.21 0.16 18.21
CA SER A 736 35.44 0.94 18.10
C SER A 736 36.64 0.14 18.64
N GLY A 737 36.49 -0.51 19.80
CA GLY A 737 37.53 -1.39 20.37
C GLY A 737 37.81 -2.65 19.55
N GLN A 738 36.89 -3.06 18.68
CA GLN A 738 37.04 -4.17 17.73
C GLN A 738 37.40 -3.71 16.30
N GLU A 739 37.64 -2.42 16.08
CA GLU A 739 37.96 -1.82 14.76
C GLU A 739 36.89 -2.06 13.67
N VAL A 740 35.62 -2.26 14.06
CA VAL A 740 34.47 -2.51 13.18
C VAL A 740 33.39 -1.42 13.29
N LEU A 741 33.77 -0.19 13.66
CA LEU A 741 32.84 0.94 13.81
C LEU A 741 32.00 1.19 12.55
N GLY A 742 32.56 0.94 11.36
CA GLY A 742 31.81 1.06 10.11
C GLY A 742 30.57 0.17 10.06
N ASP A 743 30.60 -1.00 10.69
CA ASP A 743 29.48 -1.93 10.75
C ASP A 743 28.44 -1.52 11.79
N ALA A 744 28.82 -0.68 12.75
CA ALA A 744 27.93 -0.11 13.76
C ALA A 744 27.32 1.25 13.37
N LEU A 745 27.47 1.72 12.12
CA LEU A 745 26.98 3.03 11.68
C LEU A 745 25.49 3.27 11.97
N PHE A 746 24.64 2.23 11.88
CA PHE A 746 23.23 2.36 12.23
C PHE A 746 23.01 2.71 13.72
N GLY A 747 23.87 2.21 14.60
CA GLY A 747 23.87 2.55 16.02
C GLY A 747 24.34 3.97 16.27
N VAL A 748 25.31 4.45 15.48
CA VAL A 748 25.75 5.86 15.48
C VAL A 748 24.61 6.79 15.05
N PHE A 749 23.87 6.43 13.98
CA PHE A 749 22.71 7.20 13.53
C PHE A 749 21.64 7.23 14.62
N SER A 750 21.26 6.08 15.17
CA SER A 750 20.28 5.99 16.25
C SER A 750 20.66 6.82 17.48
N LEU A 751 21.93 6.82 17.87
CA LEU A 751 22.43 7.67 18.96
C LEU A 751 22.30 9.16 18.62
N ALA A 752 22.67 9.57 17.41
CA ALA A 752 22.54 10.96 16.98
C ALA A 752 21.08 11.43 16.98
N GLU A 753 20.12 10.57 16.61
CA GLU A 753 18.68 10.87 16.67
C GLU A 753 18.21 11.05 18.11
N LEU A 754 18.67 10.19 19.02
CA LEU A 754 18.37 10.27 20.46
C LEU A 754 18.95 11.54 21.09
N LEU A 755 20.20 11.87 20.77
CA LEU A 755 20.88 13.09 21.23
C LEU A 755 20.17 14.34 20.71
N TRP A 756 19.80 14.36 19.42
CA TRP A 756 19.00 15.43 18.82
C TRP A 756 17.67 15.61 19.55
N ARG A 757 16.95 14.52 19.80
CA ARG A 757 15.67 14.54 20.50
C ARG A 757 15.79 15.06 21.94
N ARG A 758 16.88 14.74 22.63
CA ARG A 758 17.20 15.23 23.98
C ARG A 758 17.71 16.69 24.00
N GLY A 759 18.06 17.25 22.84
CA GLY A 759 18.64 18.59 22.71
C GLY A 759 20.16 18.66 22.93
N ALA A 760 20.85 17.52 22.98
CA ALA A 760 22.31 17.43 23.09
C ALA A 760 22.98 17.63 21.70
N LEU A 761 22.77 18.82 21.12
CA LEU A 761 23.08 19.10 19.71
C LEU A 761 24.59 19.13 19.41
N ASP A 762 25.42 19.59 20.36
CA ASP A 762 26.88 19.62 20.21
C ASP A 762 27.47 18.23 20.17
N GLU A 763 27.06 17.37 21.11
CA GLU A 763 27.46 15.97 21.15
C GLU A 763 27.00 15.23 19.87
N ALA A 764 25.77 15.48 19.40
CA ALA A 764 25.29 14.90 18.15
C ALA A 764 26.13 15.34 16.94
N ALA A 765 26.48 16.63 16.85
CA ALA A 765 27.29 17.15 15.76
C ALA A 765 28.72 16.57 15.75
N GLU A 766 29.35 16.44 16.92
CA GLU A 766 30.68 15.83 17.06
C GLU A 766 30.66 14.35 16.65
N LEU A 767 29.66 13.59 17.13
CA LEU A 767 29.46 12.19 16.78
C LEU A 767 29.29 12.01 15.25
N LEU A 768 28.46 12.84 14.63
CA LEU A 768 28.21 12.82 13.19
C LEU A 768 29.44 13.26 12.37
N GLY A 769 30.19 14.25 12.88
CA GLY A 769 31.45 14.69 12.28
C GLY A 769 32.48 13.57 12.20
N ALA A 770 32.62 12.80 13.29
CA ALA A 770 33.49 11.62 13.34
C ALA A 770 32.99 10.48 12.44
N ALA A 771 31.67 10.31 12.30
CA ALA A 771 31.08 9.26 11.47
C ALA A 771 31.15 9.55 9.95
N ARG A 772 31.23 10.82 9.55
CA ARG A 772 31.23 11.24 8.13
C ARG A 772 32.30 10.56 7.27
N PRO A 773 33.60 10.51 7.65
CA PRO A 773 34.60 9.78 6.86
C PRO A 773 34.36 8.27 6.85
N VAL A 774 33.75 7.71 7.90
CA VAL A 774 33.41 6.28 8.00
C VAL A 774 32.29 5.92 7.02
N GLU A 775 31.22 6.72 6.95
CA GLU A 775 30.15 6.55 5.94
C GLU A 775 30.71 6.74 4.52
N ALA A 776 31.57 7.74 4.31
CA ALA A 776 32.19 7.99 3.00
C ALA A 776 33.08 6.83 2.52
N ALA A 777 33.68 6.07 3.43
CA ALA A 777 34.49 4.89 3.11
C ALA A 777 33.66 3.67 2.64
N ARG A 778 32.32 3.73 2.65
CA ARG A 778 31.43 2.64 2.23
C ARG A 778 30.64 2.99 0.95
N PRO A 779 31.23 2.80 -0.26
CA PRO A 779 30.61 3.17 -1.54
C PRO A 779 29.16 2.75 -1.67
N VAL A 780 28.85 1.49 -1.34
CA VAL A 780 27.52 0.86 -1.45
C VAL A 780 26.44 1.62 -0.68
N GLU A 781 26.77 2.17 0.49
CA GLU A 781 25.81 2.81 1.39
C GLU A 781 25.69 4.33 1.18
N ARG A 782 26.61 4.93 0.40
CA ARG A 782 26.68 6.40 0.19
C ARG A 782 25.38 7.02 -0.34
N GLY A 783 24.54 6.25 -1.03
CA GLY A 783 23.27 6.71 -1.57
C GLY A 783 22.32 7.22 -0.49
N ARG A 784 22.40 6.64 0.73
CA ARG A 784 21.56 6.98 1.88
C ARG A 784 21.83 8.38 2.45
N ARG A 785 23.10 8.83 2.44
CA ARG A 785 23.56 10.11 3.05
C ARG A 785 22.91 10.39 4.41
N SER A 786 23.07 9.47 5.36
CA SER A 786 22.40 9.58 6.66
C SER A 786 23.06 10.64 7.53
N VAL A 787 24.40 10.76 7.48
CA VAL A 787 25.13 11.78 8.24
C VAL A 787 24.72 13.19 7.83
N ASP A 788 24.67 13.47 6.53
CA ASP A 788 24.25 14.79 6.01
C ASP A 788 22.80 15.12 6.41
N MET A 789 21.87 14.17 6.31
CA MET A 789 20.50 14.36 6.79
C MET A 789 20.44 14.73 8.28
N LEU A 790 21.16 13.99 9.12
CA LEU A 790 21.17 14.19 10.58
C LEU A 790 21.85 15.50 10.99
N LEU A 791 22.94 15.88 10.32
CA LEU A 791 23.57 17.20 10.51
C LEU A 791 22.61 18.33 10.11
N GLY A 792 21.81 18.13 9.06
CA GLY A 792 20.73 19.04 8.70
C GLY A 792 19.68 19.20 9.80
N MET A 793 19.27 18.10 10.45
CA MET A 793 18.36 18.12 11.60
C MET A 793 18.94 18.84 12.82
N VAL A 794 20.23 18.62 13.11
CA VAL A 794 20.95 19.31 14.18
C VAL A 794 21.03 20.82 13.89
N ALA A 795 21.34 21.21 12.65
CA ALA A 795 21.39 22.60 12.23
C ALA A 795 20.02 23.30 12.34
N LEU A 796 18.93 22.62 11.93
CA LEU A 796 17.56 23.12 12.12
C LEU A 796 17.24 23.34 13.60
N ALA A 797 17.64 22.42 14.47
CA ALA A 797 17.42 22.56 15.91
C ALA A 797 18.24 23.72 16.53
N ARG A 798 19.41 24.04 15.96
CA ARG A 798 20.22 25.22 16.34
C ARG A 798 19.72 26.54 15.74
N GLY A 799 18.80 26.50 14.77
CA GLY A 799 18.38 27.67 14.00
C GLY A 799 19.38 28.10 12.91
N ASP A 800 20.37 27.27 12.58
CA ASP A 800 21.32 27.53 11.50
C ASP A 800 20.73 27.08 10.16
N LEU A 801 19.99 27.98 9.51
CA LEU A 801 19.31 27.68 8.24
C LEU A 801 20.28 27.44 7.08
N VAL A 802 21.48 28.04 7.12
CA VAL A 802 22.49 27.90 6.06
C VAL A 802 23.06 26.50 6.10
N ALA A 803 23.57 26.08 7.27
CA ALA A 803 24.09 24.72 7.42
C ALA A 803 22.99 23.67 7.18
N ALA A 804 21.76 23.92 7.65
CA ALA A 804 20.63 23.04 7.39
C ALA A 804 20.37 22.89 5.88
N HIS A 805 20.35 24.00 5.14
CA HIS A 805 20.13 23.99 3.70
C HIS A 805 21.21 23.17 2.96
N GLU A 806 22.49 23.44 3.22
CA GLU A 806 23.61 22.77 2.54
C GLU A 806 23.58 21.25 2.78
N HIS A 807 23.40 20.83 4.03
CA HIS A 807 23.37 19.42 4.39
C HIS A 807 22.15 18.68 3.81
N LEU A 808 20.96 19.28 3.89
CA LEU A 808 19.73 18.66 3.38
C LEU A 808 19.74 18.55 1.85
N GLN A 809 20.32 19.52 1.13
CA GLN A 809 20.47 19.43 -0.33
C GLN A 809 21.37 18.26 -0.74
N VAL A 810 22.50 18.06 -0.06
CA VAL A 810 23.41 16.93 -0.33
C VAL A 810 22.69 15.60 -0.11
N ALA A 811 21.95 15.49 1.00
CA ALA A 811 21.18 14.29 1.32
C ALA A 811 20.08 14.01 0.28
N LEU A 812 19.25 15.01 -0.06
CA LEU A 812 18.13 14.83 -0.98
C LEU A 812 18.60 14.46 -2.39
N ARG A 813 19.60 15.17 -2.93
CA ARG A 813 20.14 14.87 -4.27
C ARG A 813 20.63 13.43 -4.34
N SER A 814 21.42 12.99 -3.36
CA SER A 814 21.95 11.63 -3.35
C SER A 814 20.84 10.58 -3.25
N ARG A 815 19.88 10.78 -2.34
CA ARG A 815 18.75 9.84 -2.14
C ARG A 815 17.91 9.71 -3.40
N MET A 816 17.61 10.83 -4.06
CA MET A 816 16.82 10.83 -5.29
C MET A 816 17.56 10.25 -6.48
N SER A 817 18.87 10.49 -6.63
CA SER A 817 19.67 9.90 -7.72
C SER A 817 19.85 8.38 -7.60
N HIS A 818 19.67 7.81 -6.40
CA HIS A 818 19.89 6.38 -6.14
C HIS A 818 18.62 5.63 -5.69
N GLY A 819 17.45 6.27 -5.70
CA GLY A 819 16.16 5.62 -5.45
C GLY A 819 15.81 5.35 -3.98
N PHE A 820 16.38 6.07 -3.02
CA PHE A 820 16.07 5.94 -1.58
C PHE A 820 14.82 6.77 -1.20
N HIS A 821 13.66 6.40 -1.75
CA HIS A 821 12.42 7.17 -1.64
C HIS A 821 11.85 7.29 -0.22
N GLY A 822 11.87 6.20 0.56
CA GLY A 822 11.43 6.22 1.95
C GLY A 822 12.19 7.25 2.77
N ARG A 823 13.52 7.27 2.63
CA ARG A 823 14.38 8.27 3.27
C ARG A 823 14.26 9.66 2.67
N ALA A 824 14.01 9.79 1.37
CA ALA A 824 13.80 11.10 0.74
C ALA A 824 12.61 11.84 1.38
N CYS A 825 11.58 11.12 1.80
CA CYS A 825 10.43 11.73 2.50
C CYS A 825 10.81 12.42 3.82
N ASP A 826 11.73 11.85 4.62
CA ASP A 826 12.22 12.54 5.82
C ASP A 826 13.02 13.79 5.47
N THR A 827 13.81 13.75 4.40
CA THR A 827 14.54 14.94 3.92
C THR A 827 13.59 16.02 3.42
N LEU A 828 12.51 15.66 2.71
CA LEU A 828 11.48 16.60 2.30
C LEU A 828 10.80 17.25 3.50
N ASN A 829 10.46 16.48 4.54
CA ASN A 829 9.91 17.04 5.78
C ASN A 829 10.90 18.00 6.47
N ALA A 830 12.19 17.66 6.54
CA ALA A 830 13.20 18.56 7.09
C ALA A 830 13.37 19.83 6.24
N MET A 831 13.32 19.73 4.91
CA MET A 831 13.34 20.89 4.03
C MET A 831 12.07 21.72 4.14
N ALA A 832 10.91 21.12 4.39
CA ALA A 832 9.68 21.83 4.70
C ALA A 832 9.83 22.67 5.98
N VAL A 833 10.41 22.10 7.04
CA VAL A 833 10.74 22.86 8.26
C VAL A 833 11.71 24.01 7.95
N ARG A 834 12.74 23.76 7.14
CA ARG A 834 13.68 24.81 6.68
C ARG A 834 12.99 25.93 5.92
N CYS A 835 11.96 25.63 5.12
CA CYS A 835 11.17 26.63 4.40
C CYS A 835 10.30 27.43 5.37
N ALA A 836 9.58 26.76 6.28
CA ALA A 836 8.74 27.41 7.27
C ALA A 836 9.54 28.39 8.15
N VAL A 837 10.67 27.95 8.71
CA VAL A 837 11.53 28.83 9.53
C VAL A 837 12.18 29.95 8.69
N GLY A 838 12.38 29.72 7.40
CA GLY A 838 12.87 30.71 6.45
C GLY A 838 11.80 31.68 5.90
N GLY A 839 10.55 31.58 6.34
CA GLY A 839 9.44 32.46 5.93
C GLY A 839 8.69 32.02 4.66
N ASP A 840 8.96 30.84 4.10
CA ASP A 840 8.23 30.27 2.95
C ASP A 840 7.27 29.17 3.41
N GLY A 841 6.18 29.60 4.05
CA GLY A 841 5.18 28.69 4.62
C GLY A 841 4.38 27.91 3.58
N LEU A 842 4.13 28.47 2.40
CA LEU A 842 3.36 27.80 1.35
C LEU A 842 4.15 26.63 0.74
N THR A 843 5.42 26.84 0.42
CA THR A 843 6.28 25.74 -0.04
C THR A 843 6.46 24.69 1.04
N ALA A 844 6.57 25.10 2.31
CA ALA A 844 6.62 24.16 3.44
C ALA A 844 5.38 23.25 3.50
N ALA A 845 4.17 23.82 3.40
CA ALA A 845 2.93 23.05 3.41
C ALA A 845 2.85 22.06 2.24
N ARG A 846 3.21 22.48 1.03
CA ARG A 846 3.30 21.60 -0.15
C ARG A 846 4.27 20.43 0.04
N LEU A 847 5.46 20.71 0.59
CA LEU A 847 6.47 19.67 0.83
C LEU A 847 6.01 18.67 1.91
N PHE A 848 5.33 19.12 2.97
CA PHE A 848 4.72 18.23 3.96
C PHE A 848 3.61 17.36 3.33
N GLY A 849 2.77 17.94 2.48
CA GLY A 849 1.73 17.23 1.74
C GLY A 849 2.30 16.12 0.84
N ALA A 850 3.32 16.45 0.04
CA ALA A 850 3.96 15.50 -0.86
C ALA A 850 4.65 14.35 -0.11
N ALA A 851 5.38 14.66 0.97
CA ALA A 851 6.03 13.66 1.81
C ALA A 851 5.01 12.75 2.51
N GLY A 852 3.88 13.32 2.97
CA GLY A 852 2.78 12.58 3.59
C GLY A 852 2.10 11.61 2.61
N ALA A 853 1.74 12.09 1.42
CA ALA A 853 1.12 11.27 0.37
C ALA A 853 2.03 10.12 -0.09
N THR A 854 3.32 10.41 -0.30
CA THR A 854 4.31 9.39 -0.70
C THR A 854 4.51 8.34 0.40
N ARG A 855 4.56 8.73 1.68
CA ARG A 855 4.65 7.76 2.79
C ARG A 855 3.41 6.89 2.92
N ALA A 856 2.23 7.48 2.75
CA ALA A 856 0.96 6.76 2.81
C ALA A 856 0.88 5.68 1.72
N SER A 857 1.32 5.98 0.49
CA SER A 857 1.35 5.00 -0.60
C SER A 857 2.35 3.87 -0.35
N MET A 858 3.50 4.17 0.26
CA MET A 858 4.49 3.16 0.68
C MET A 858 4.11 2.40 1.96
N ARG A 859 3.04 2.80 2.67
CA ARG A 859 2.62 2.22 3.96
C ARG A 859 3.74 2.20 5.03
N CYS A 860 4.63 3.18 5.00
CA CYS A 860 5.73 3.28 5.96
C CYS A 860 5.31 4.07 7.20
N ALA A 861 5.63 3.56 8.39
CA ALA A 861 5.38 4.26 9.64
C ALA A 861 6.27 5.53 9.77
N PRO A 862 5.74 6.62 10.33
CA PRO A 862 6.58 7.74 10.74
C PRO A 862 7.43 7.32 11.94
N GLY A 863 8.75 7.19 11.75
CA GLY A 863 9.72 6.83 12.79
C GLY A 863 9.90 7.93 13.85
N ILE A 864 11.07 8.00 14.50
CA ILE A 864 11.34 8.88 15.64
C ILE A 864 10.98 10.38 15.43
N TYR A 865 10.99 10.85 14.17
CA TYR A 865 10.62 12.22 13.82
C TYR A 865 9.13 12.49 13.67
N GLY A 866 8.26 11.46 13.70
CA GLY A 866 6.83 11.60 13.42
C GLY A 866 6.14 12.67 14.27
N GLY A 867 6.38 12.66 15.58
CA GLY A 867 5.85 13.68 16.49
C GLY A 867 6.39 15.09 16.19
N TYR A 868 7.68 15.19 15.82
CA TYR A 868 8.29 16.46 15.43
C TYR A 868 7.67 17.03 14.15
N TRP A 869 7.43 16.19 13.13
CA TRP A 869 6.76 16.61 11.89
C TRP A 869 5.34 17.12 12.16
N ALA A 870 4.57 16.40 12.98
CA ALA A 870 3.22 16.80 13.35
C ALA A 870 3.21 18.14 14.11
N GLN A 871 4.14 18.33 15.05
CA GLN A 871 4.29 19.59 15.77
C GLN A 871 4.58 20.76 14.81
N ARG A 872 5.54 20.60 13.88
CA ARG A 872 5.91 21.65 12.92
C ARG A 872 4.79 21.98 11.95
N GLN A 873 4.02 20.98 11.51
CA GLN A 873 2.81 21.21 10.71
C GLN A 873 1.74 21.98 11.51
N GLY A 874 1.55 21.66 12.79
CA GLY A 874 0.62 22.39 13.66
C GLY A 874 1.04 23.85 13.96
N GLU A 875 2.34 24.12 14.04
CA GLU A 875 2.89 25.48 14.11
C GLU A 875 2.61 26.25 12.80
N LEU A 876 2.96 25.65 11.65
CA LEU A 876 2.75 26.25 10.34
C LEU A 876 1.27 26.51 10.02
N ARG A 877 0.39 25.57 10.39
CA ARG A 877 -1.06 25.72 10.23
C ARG A 877 -1.63 26.89 11.04
N ARG A 878 -1.12 27.12 12.26
CA ARG A 878 -1.50 28.29 13.06
C ARG A 878 -1.03 29.61 12.45
N GLU A 879 0.10 29.60 11.76
CA GLU A 879 0.64 30.78 11.08
C GLU A 879 -0.12 31.12 9.79
N LEU A 880 -0.37 30.13 8.93
CA LEU A 880 -1.04 30.31 7.62
C LEU A 880 -2.57 30.41 7.71
N GLY A 881 -3.15 29.84 8.77
CA GLY A 881 -4.58 29.58 8.89
C GLY A 881 -4.99 28.27 8.20
N ASP A 882 -6.10 27.68 8.68
CA ASP A 882 -6.56 26.35 8.28
C ASP A 882 -6.75 26.20 6.76
N ALA A 883 -7.47 27.14 6.12
CA ALA A 883 -7.80 27.04 4.70
C ALA A 883 -6.54 27.11 3.80
N THR A 884 -5.68 28.11 4.03
CA THR A 884 -4.44 28.30 3.26
C THR A 884 -3.50 27.10 3.41
N PHE A 885 -3.39 26.56 4.63
CA PHE A 885 -2.60 25.37 4.89
C PHE A 885 -3.18 24.16 4.16
N ASP A 886 -4.49 23.92 4.27
CA ASP A 886 -5.16 22.75 3.66
C ASP A 886 -5.06 22.79 2.13
N ASP A 887 -5.23 23.96 1.51
CA ASP A 887 -5.08 24.13 0.05
C ASP A 887 -3.64 23.83 -0.39
N ALA A 888 -2.64 24.45 0.24
CA ALA A 888 -1.24 24.23 -0.10
C ALA A 888 -0.76 22.79 0.20
N TYR A 889 -1.23 22.20 1.30
CA TYR A 889 -0.96 20.81 1.63
C TYR A 889 -1.60 19.87 0.59
N GLY A 890 -2.85 20.14 0.20
CA GLY A 890 -3.58 19.42 -0.84
C GLY A 890 -2.86 19.44 -2.19
N GLU A 891 -2.43 20.62 -2.66
CA GLU A 891 -1.58 20.75 -3.84
C GLU A 891 -0.30 19.89 -3.72
N GLY A 892 0.30 19.87 -2.53
CA GLY A 892 1.43 19.00 -2.22
C GLY A 892 1.12 17.51 -2.39
N THR A 893 -0.07 17.05 -1.99
CA THR A 893 -0.45 15.63 -2.12
C THR A 893 -0.60 15.16 -3.57
N GLU A 894 -0.79 16.08 -4.50
CA GLU A 894 -0.88 15.79 -5.94
C GLU A 894 0.50 15.68 -6.61
N LEU A 895 1.57 16.16 -5.96
CA LEU A 895 2.93 16.12 -6.50
C LEU A 895 3.53 14.72 -6.44
N GLY A 896 4.11 14.28 -7.55
CA GLY A 896 5.00 13.11 -7.55
C GLY A 896 6.27 13.38 -6.72
N LEU A 897 6.91 12.31 -6.22
CA LEU A 897 8.12 12.44 -5.40
C LEU A 897 9.27 13.18 -6.12
N GLU A 898 9.41 12.99 -7.43
CA GLU A 898 10.41 13.70 -8.24
C GLU A 898 10.10 15.20 -8.33
N GLU A 899 8.84 15.57 -8.51
CA GLU A 899 8.39 16.96 -8.57
C GLU A 899 8.56 17.65 -7.21
N ALA A 900 8.20 16.95 -6.13
CA ALA A 900 8.41 17.44 -4.77
C ALA A 900 9.90 17.63 -4.43
N ALA A 901 10.76 16.71 -4.88
CA ALA A 901 12.20 16.87 -4.73
C ALA A 901 12.76 18.02 -5.56
N ALA A 902 12.28 18.21 -6.79
CA ALA A 902 12.66 19.35 -7.62
C ALA A 902 12.24 20.67 -6.97
N LEU A 903 11.01 20.75 -6.44
CA LEU A 903 10.50 21.89 -5.68
C LEU A 903 11.40 22.18 -4.47
N ALA A 904 11.73 21.17 -3.66
CA ALA A 904 12.59 21.33 -2.50
C ALA A 904 14.01 21.80 -2.89
N LEU A 905 14.59 21.26 -3.95
CA LEU A 905 15.94 21.62 -4.43
C LEU A 905 15.99 23.01 -5.09
N ALA A 906 14.85 23.51 -5.58
CA ALA A 906 14.72 24.85 -6.16
C ALA A 906 14.56 25.95 -5.10
N VAL A 907 14.29 25.60 -3.84
CA VAL A 907 14.16 26.60 -2.76
C VAL A 907 15.45 27.39 -2.65
N GLU A 908 15.34 28.72 -2.66
CA GLU A 908 16.50 29.61 -2.60
C GLU A 908 17.34 29.38 -1.34
N HIS A 909 18.66 29.57 -1.52
CA HIS A 909 19.62 29.49 -0.43
C HIS A 909 19.37 30.64 0.57
N PRO A 910 19.33 30.40 1.90
CA PRO A 910 19.01 31.42 2.89
C PRO A 910 19.92 32.67 2.80
N ASP A 911 21.20 32.51 2.49
CA ASP A 911 22.13 33.65 2.29
C ASP A 911 21.74 34.58 1.12
N LEU A 912 20.99 34.08 0.14
CA LEU A 912 20.53 34.88 -1.01
C LEU A 912 19.22 35.63 -0.70
N ALA A 913 18.38 35.08 0.19
CA ALA A 913 17.10 35.69 0.58
C ALA A 913 17.23 36.93 1.48
N VAL A 914 18.34 37.05 2.25
CA VAL A 914 18.62 38.21 3.13
C VAL A 914 19.16 39.42 2.35
N GLY A 915 19.42 39.26 1.05
CA GLY A 915 19.88 40.33 0.18
C GLY A 915 21.40 40.50 0.22
N SER A 916 21.92 40.86 -0.96
CA SER A 916 23.25 41.33 -1.35
C SER A 916 23.98 42.30 -0.39
N ALA A 917 24.21 41.94 0.88
CA ALA A 917 24.97 42.75 1.84
C ALA A 917 26.43 42.28 1.98
N ARG A 918 26.77 41.06 1.52
CA ARG A 918 28.17 40.57 1.53
C ARG A 918 29.06 41.18 0.44
N PHE A 919 28.46 41.74 -0.62
CA PHE A 919 29.19 42.39 -1.74
C PHE A 919 28.91 43.89 -1.87
N GLY A 920 28.16 44.50 -0.95
CA GLY A 920 28.05 45.95 -0.85
C GLY A 920 29.32 46.53 -0.24
N ALA A 921 30.17 47.18 -1.04
CA ALA A 921 31.33 47.89 -0.55
C ALA A 921 30.94 48.83 0.61
N ALA A 922 31.55 48.64 1.77
CA ALA A 922 31.37 49.53 2.91
C ALA A 922 31.69 50.98 2.50
N PRO A 923 30.86 51.99 2.85
CA PRO A 923 31.24 53.37 2.65
C PRO A 923 32.46 53.67 3.52
N ALA A 924 33.54 54.11 2.88
CA ALA A 924 34.80 54.44 3.53
C ALA A 924 34.56 55.38 4.72
N ARG A 925 34.95 54.93 5.92
CA ARG A 925 35.06 55.80 7.10
C ARG A 925 36.09 56.88 6.81
N VAL A 926 35.64 58.11 6.60
CA VAL A 926 36.50 59.30 6.62
C VAL A 926 36.94 59.52 8.07
N ALA A 927 38.21 59.23 8.36
CA ALA A 927 38.84 59.56 9.62
C ALA A 927 39.14 61.07 9.71
N PRO A 928 39.08 61.70 10.90
CA PRO A 928 39.38 63.11 11.06
C PRO A 928 40.90 63.36 10.90
N ARG A 929 41.23 64.37 10.09
CA ARG A 929 42.61 64.85 9.89
C ARG A 929 43.19 65.39 11.21
N GLN A 930 44.27 64.78 11.68
CA GLN A 930 45.22 65.44 12.60
C GLN A 930 46.35 66.14 11.81
N PRO A 931 46.88 67.26 12.32
CA PRO A 931 47.82 68.10 11.58
C PRO A 931 49.24 67.51 11.60
N VAL A 932 49.90 67.61 10.44
CA VAL A 932 51.28 67.18 10.20
C VAL A 932 52.25 68.13 10.87
N ALA A 933 53.11 67.62 11.75
CA ALA A 933 54.37 68.26 12.13
C ALA A 933 55.49 67.67 11.27
N SER A 934 56.17 68.53 10.52
CA SER A 934 57.46 68.29 9.87
C SER A 934 58.53 67.94 10.91
N ASP A 935 59.43 66.99 10.65
CA ASP A 935 60.73 67.28 10.05
C ASP A 935 61.69 66.05 10.07
N ARG A 936 62.52 65.97 9.02
CA ARG A 936 63.90 65.44 8.93
C ARG A 936 64.29 63.97 9.25
N ARG A 937 64.77 63.37 8.15
CA ARG A 937 66.14 62.82 7.90
C ARG A 937 66.43 61.33 8.18
N ARG A 938 66.67 60.66 7.03
CA ARG A 938 67.90 59.97 6.58
C ARG A 938 68.26 58.58 7.11
N HIS A 939 68.68 57.78 6.11
CA HIS A 939 69.68 56.69 6.12
C HIS A 939 69.26 55.39 6.84
N HIS A 940 69.60 54.19 6.38
CA HIS A 940 70.23 53.63 5.19
C HIS A 940 70.06 52.10 5.35
N THR A 941 69.93 51.38 4.23
CA THR A 941 70.47 50.03 3.95
C THR A 941 70.49 48.93 5.02
N GLY A 942 70.07 47.73 4.63
CA GLY A 942 70.91 46.55 4.89
C GLY A 942 70.21 45.22 5.16
N HIS A 943 70.00 44.49 4.07
CA HIS A 943 70.33 43.08 3.86
C HIS A 943 69.62 41.91 4.58
N ALA A 944 69.22 41.00 3.68
CA ALA A 944 69.10 39.54 3.71
C ALA A 944 67.77 38.96 4.19
#